data_AF-A0A0W0WBS3-F1
#
_entry.id   AF-A0A0W0WBS3-F1
#
_cell.length_a   1.000
_cell.length_b   1.000
_cell.length_c   1.000
_cell.angle_alpha   90.00
_cell.angle_beta   90.00
_cell.angle_gamma   90.00
#
_symmetry.space_group_name_H-M   'P 1'
#
loop_
_entity.id
_entity.type
_entity.pdbx_description
1 polymer ?
#
loop_
_entity_poly.entity_id
_entity_poly.type
_entity_poly.pdbx_seq_one_letter_code
_entity_poly.pdbx_strand_id
1 'polypeptide(L)'
;MADKVVSFFFLGTACHRSSYEDALTNFYNATSKHTVSRLFDGVGSHPESLADTHPTPGRYIYDPEEDKKIPANENITRGIRDLMQRLQGCLGGDGMDELLFESILYLENLIRKNDGVMPETINLHGYSRGADACMRLANLLDSMYPNVKVNMFLVDHVPGPGRADDPSSYTVPRNVRKFESVIMLHEYKPGFNPQDRNRYVISNPEKTKVAIKVYPGWHGKAMYLTPDEKTNHVPRLLHDDFFRFTKETGSLPEDAEIPNYKIMHTWTHYEEKKAQVLNSEQRFKEYEGMLAHWGNYAVGGWSLINTRAILTDHRYYTQSKELFVNQEHGELFMSRYPALYDWFLDENNKQFTTLEVKEQLEKLSKEFPFFYSRLCKVCGIEGDKLPPPGKAAPYFHPPLDNPLVNDDYSFLQHSILSIINYTFHHSKEDSLEIRAARRVLNDTLEKAKTCNSPELAMEMMQRAVRAAAAYLNESKPTSYMAKQLKKLAIGPNEYIEQVGELIELHCRNNRNRELHYSQKNYLQDIRQQLESIKMDSQLGYLQKLREAKAIVKKIPKTLQQMQEKDTTIFIHNHMAPRLYFYSDKILTIKQLTSAINQLNAPGFGEISIAQKMARRFAGYTERNRFWEGVKKVLSAVIPIHIPPFFTPFKNDLAIELGYKLHKLDEKGKGNDITKLAKIIASGERQIHKYYSDTRRLVKGEFDRILEKCRGDIWPEIEIAPAANTYR
;
A
#
# COMPACT_ATOMS: atom_id res chain seq x y z
N MET A 1 18.15 24.57 5.34
CA MET A 1 16.93 23.89 5.82
C MET A 1 17.00 22.45 5.33
N ALA A 2 16.61 21.46 6.12
CA ALA A 2 16.66 20.07 5.68
C ALA A 2 15.73 19.86 4.47
N ASP A 3 16.20 19.14 3.46
CA ASP A 3 15.42 18.82 2.27
C ASP A 3 14.26 17.91 2.64
N LYS A 4 13.05 18.48 2.73
CA LYS A 4 11.85 17.75 3.17
C LYS A 4 11.35 16.75 2.11
N VAL A 5 11.63 17.02 0.83
CA VAL A 5 11.14 16.24 -0.31
C VAL A 5 12.32 15.92 -1.23
N VAL A 6 12.43 14.65 -1.63
CA VAL A 6 13.40 14.17 -2.62
C VAL A 6 12.66 13.46 -3.75
N SER A 7 13.01 13.76 -5.00
CA SER A 7 12.35 13.17 -6.18
C SER A 7 13.32 12.33 -7.02
N PHE A 8 13.01 11.07 -7.26
CA PHE A 8 13.80 10.18 -8.11
C PHE A 8 13.04 9.83 -9.39
N PHE A 9 13.72 9.99 -10.53
CA PHE A 9 13.17 9.73 -11.86
C PHE A 9 13.95 8.59 -12.51
N PHE A 10 13.27 7.50 -12.86
CA PHE A 10 13.87 6.31 -13.45
C PHE A 10 13.36 6.13 -14.89
N LEU A 11 14.28 6.27 -15.85
CA LEU A 11 13.96 6.09 -17.27
C LEU A 11 13.68 4.63 -17.62
N GLY A 12 12.98 4.43 -18.73
CA GLY A 12 12.61 3.10 -19.24
C GLY A 12 13.78 2.30 -19.80
N THR A 13 13.55 1.03 -20.11
CA THR A 13 14.57 0.15 -20.70
C THR A 13 15.21 0.78 -21.93
N ALA A 14 16.54 0.76 -21.99
CA ALA A 14 17.35 1.35 -23.06
C ALA A 14 17.24 2.88 -23.26
N CYS A 15 16.50 3.61 -22.42
CA CYS A 15 16.42 5.07 -22.46
C CYS A 15 17.63 5.70 -21.74
N HIS A 16 18.43 6.49 -22.46
CA HIS A 16 19.55 7.24 -21.89
C HIS A 16 19.32 8.75 -22.01
N ARG A 17 19.65 9.53 -20.97
CA ARG A 17 19.47 10.99 -20.99
C ARG A 17 20.23 11.74 -22.09
N SER A 18 21.24 11.10 -22.72
CA SER A 18 22.03 11.71 -23.80
C SER A 18 21.26 11.78 -25.12
N SER A 19 20.27 10.92 -25.31
CA SER A 19 19.61 10.73 -26.60
C SER A 19 18.11 10.53 -26.50
N TYR A 20 17.54 10.46 -25.29
CA TYR A 20 16.12 10.23 -25.05
C TYR A 20 15.51 11.35 -24.21
N GLU A 21 14.36 11.85 -24.66
CA GLU A 21 13.56 12.86 -23.97
C GLU A 21 12.08 12.47 -23.95
N ASP A 22 11.42 12.66 -22.82
CA ASP A 22 10.01 12.36 -22.62
C ASP A 22 9.40 13.21 -21.50
N ALA A 23 8.19 12.85 -21.06
CA ALA A 23 7.57 13.46 -19.89
C ALA A 23 8.47 13.34 -18.63
N LEU A 24 9.09 12.19 -18.34
CA LEU A 24 9.94 12.03 -17.16
C LEU A 24 11.15 12.97 -17.17
N THR A 25 11.85 13.10 -18.30
CA THR A 25 13.00 14.02 -18.39
C THR A 25 12.57 15.48 -18.24
N ASN A 26 11.42 15.86 -18.80
CA ASN A 26 10.88 17.22 -18.66
C ASN A 26 10.47 17.54 -17.24
N PHE A 27 9.77 16.62 -16.57
CA PHE A 27 9.40 16.80 -15.17
C PHE A 27 10.62 16.79 -14.26
N TYR A 28 11.64 15.97 -14.55
CA TYR A 28 12.93 16.05 -13.84
C TYR A 28 13.57 17.44 -13.99
N ASN A 29 13.66 17.97 -15.22
CA ASN A 29 14.25 19.28 -15.48
C ASN A 29 13.48 20.42 -14.80
N ALA A 30 12.16 20.30 -14.66
CA ALA A 30 11.35 21.26 -13.91
C ALA A 30 11.54 21.11 -12.39
N THR A 31 11.43 19.90 -11.85
CA THR A 31 11.51 19.61 -10.41
C THR A 31 12.88 19.90 -9.82
N SER A 32 13.96 19.60 -10.54
CA SER A 32 15.35 19.88 -10.12
C SER A 32 15.66 21.36 -9.89
N LYS A 33 14.81 22.28 -10.40
CA LYS A 33 14.92 23.72 -10.11
C LYS A 33 14.34 24.11 -8.74
N HIS A 34 13.54 23.23 -8.13
CA HIS A 34 12.76 23.53 -6.93
C HIS A 34 13.03 22.57 -5.76
N THR A 35 13.33 21.31 -6.05
CA THR A 35 13.54 20.27 -5.05
C THR A 35 14.72 19.38 -5.40
N VAL A 36 15.30 18.73 -4.39
CA VAL A 36 16.37 17.76 -4.59
C VAL A 36 15.86 16.62 -5.45
N SER A 37 16.42 16.53 -6.66
CA SER A 37 15.95 15.60 -7.68
C SER A 37 17.11 14.85 -8.31
N ARG A 38 16.92 13.57 -8.64
CA ARG A 38 17.92 12.75 -9.31
C ARG A 38 17.30 11.94 -10.45
N LEU A 39 17.93 12.02 -11.62
CA LEU A 39 17.60 11.21 -12.79
C LEU A 39 18.48 9.96 -12.85
N PHE A 40 17.88 8.83 -13.16
CA PHE A 40 18.52 7.53 -13.33
C PHE A 40 18.22 7.02 -14.74
N ASP A 41 19.29 6.66 -15.46
CA ASP A 41 19.17 6.14 -16.84
C ASP A 41 18.61 4.72 -16.85
N GLY A 42 18.02 4.35 -17.97
CA GLY A 42 17.40 3.05 -18.18
C GLY A 42 18.40 1.91 -18.14
N VAL A 43 17.99 0.77 -17.58
CA VAL A 43 18.76 -0.48 -17.71
C VAL A 43 18.98 -0.83 -19.18
N GLY A 44 20.20 -1.22 -19.55
CA GLY A 44 20.59 -1.53 -20.93
C GLY A 44 20.69 -0.32 -21.87
N SER A 45 20.73 0.90 -21.34
CA SER A 45 20.87 2.14 -22.11
C SER A 45 22.29 2.37 -22.65
N HIS A 46 22.41 3.17 -23.71
CA HIS A 46 23.68 3.44 -24.39
C HIS A 46 24.02 4.94 -24.25
N PRO A 47 25.13 5.29 -23.58
CA PRO A 47 25.35 6.65 -23.11
C PRO A 47 25.94 7.63 -24.12
N GLU A 48 26.21 7.20 -25.36
CA GLU A 48 26.83 8.00 -26.42
C GLU A 48 27.96 8.90 -25.90
N SER A 49 27.83 10.23 -26.01
CA SER A 49 28.82 11.23 -25.58
C SER A 49 28.92 11.43 -24.07
N LEU A 50 27.97 10.91 -23.29
CA LEU A 50 27.95 11.03 -21.82
C LEU A 50 28.48 9.78 -21.11
N ALA A 51 29.16 8.88 -21.81
CA ALA A 51 29.67 7.62 -21.24
C ALA A 51 30.56 7.82 -19.99
N ASP A 52 31.30 8.92 -19.92
CA ASP A 52 32.22 9.21 -18.81
C ASP A 52 31.51 9.75 -17.55
N THR A 53 30.34 10.38 -17.70
CA THR A 53 29.60 11.02 -16.58
C THR A 53 28.34 10.25 -16.21
N HIS A 54 27.68 9.66 -17.20
CA HIS A 54 26.48 8.85 -17.08
C HIS A 54 26.66 7.53 -17.84
N PRO A 55 27.51 6.60 -17.37
CA PRO A 55 27.64 5.28 -17.98
C PRO A 55 26.38 4.43 -17.83
N THR A 56 26.26 3.40 -18.68
CA THR A 56 25.18 2.40 -18.60
C THR A 56 25.04 1.82 -17.18
N PRO A 57 23.81 1.73 -16.62
CA PRO A 57 23.57 1.02 -15.35
C PRO A 57 24.18 -0.38 -15.33
N GLY A 58 24.81 -0.74 -14.21
CA GLY A 58 25.55 -2.00 -14.08
C GLY A 58 27.02 -1.94 -14.49
N ARG A 59 27.54 -0.77 -14.91
CA ARG A 59 28.94 -0.58 -15.30
C ARG A 59 29.72 0.43 -14.47
N TYR A 60 29.13 0.93 -13.38
CA TYR A 60 29.73 1.94 -12.52
C TYR A 60 29.39 1.72 -11.05
N ILE A 61 30.12 2.45 -10.21
CA ILE A 61 29.81 2.72 -8.81
C ILE A 61 29.54 4.21 -8.68
N TYR A 62 28.55 4.56 -7.87
CA TYR A 62 28.32 5.95 -7.51
C TYR A 62 29.16 6.35 -6.30
N ASP A 63 29.97 7.40 -6.45
CA ASP A 63 30.66 8.08 -5.37
C ASP A 63 29.78 9.22 -4.83
N PRO A 64 29.21 9.10 -3.63
CA PRO A 64 28.36 10.12 -3.04
C PRO A 64 29.10 11.38 -2.59
N GLU A 65 30.40 11.33 -2.35
CA GLU A 65 31.17 12.49 -1.88
C GLU A 65 31.38 13.48 -3.03
N GLU A 66 31.80 12.94 -4.17
CA GLU A 66 32.14 13.68 -5.38
C GLU A 66 30.96 13.84 -6.35
N ASP A 67 29.84 13.16 -6.09
CA ASP A 67 28.69 13.03 -6.97
C ASP A 67 29.07 12.53 -8.39
N LYS A 68 29.95 11.53 -8.45
CA LYS A 68 30.50 10.98 -9.71
C LYS A 68 30.19 9.51 -9.89
N LYS A 69 30.09 9.07 -11.15
CA LYS A 69 29.96 7.65 -11.51
C LYS A 69 31.33 7.14 -11.97
N ILE A 70 31.90 6.22 -11.20
CA ILE A 70 33.24 5.66 -11.45
C ILE A 70 33.07 4.31 -12.16
N PRO A 71 33.74 4.07 -13.30
CA PRO A 71 33.70 2.78 -13.97
C PRO A 71 34.05 1.62 -13.02
N ALA A 72 33.23 0.57 -13.04
CA ALA A 72 33.35 -0.57 -12.14
C ALA A 72 33.74 -1.84 -12.92
N ASN A 73 34.67 -2.61 -12.38
CA ASN A 73 34.99 -3.93 -12.91
C ASN A 73 33.96 -4.99 -12.47
N GLU A 74 33.99 -6.16 -13.11
CA GLU A 74 33.02 -7.24 -12.86
C GLU A 74 33.01 -7.76 -11.43
N ASN A 75 34.15 -7.73 -10.73
CA ASN A 75 34.22 -8.21 -9.36
C ASN A 75 33.46 -7.29 -8.42
N ILE A 76 33.56 -5.97 -8.62
CA ILE A 76 32.85 -4.98 -7.81
C ILE A 76 31.35 -5.03 -8.11
N THR A 77 30.95 -5.07 -9.39
CA THR A 77 29.52 -5.16 -9.75
C THR A 77 28.89 -6.46 -9.28
N ARG A 78 29.64 -7.58 -9.28
CA ARG A 78 29.21 -8.83 -8.62
C ARG A 78 29.03 -8.65 -7.11
N GLY A 79 29.97 -7.99 -6.43
CA GLY A 79 29.85 -7.69 -5.00
C GLY A 79 28.63 -6.83 -4.67
N ILE A 80 28.31 -5.83 -5.51
CA ILE A 80 27.09 -5.03 -5.38
C ILE A 80 25.85 -5.90 -5.55
N ARG A 81 25.79 -6.72 -6.61
CA ARG A 81 24.64 -7.62 -6.85
C ARG A 81 24.43 -8.60 -5.70
N ASP A 82 25.49 -9.21 -5.18
CA ASP A 82 25.40 -10.13 -4.04
C ASP A 82 24.89 -9.42 -2.78
N LEU A 83 25.33 -8.18 -2.53
CA LEU A 83 24.85 -7.36 -1.42
C LEU A 83 23.35 -7.03 -1.60
N MET A 84 22.97 -6.54 -2.77
CA MET A 84 21.60 -6.13 -3.06
C MET A 84 20.65 -7.33 -3.07
N GLN A 85 21.09 -8.50 -3.54
CA GLN A 85 20.34 -9.75 -3.44
C GLN A 85 20.07 -10.14 -1.99
N ARG A 86 21.06 -10.00 -1.10
CA ARG A 86 20.87 -10.30 0.32
C ARG A 86 19.88 -9.36 1.00
N LEU A 87 19.82 -8.09 0.57
CA LEU A 87 18.90 -7.09 1.11
C LEU A 87 17.48 -7.22 0.56
N GLN A 88 17.34 -7.49 -0.74
CA GLN A 88 16.03 -7.60 -1.41
C GLN A 88 15.44 -9.01 -1.34
N GLY A 89 16.26 -10.04 -1.10
CA GLY A 89 15.88 -11.45 -1.20
C GLY A 89 15.74 -11.97 -2.64
N CYS A 90 15.95 -11.12 -3.64
CA CYS A 90 15.90 -11.46 -5.06
C CYS A 90 16.93 -10.64 -5.85
N LEU A 91 17.30 -11.09 -7.05
CA LEU A 91 18.16 -10.35 -7.97
C LEU A 91 17.31 -9.53 -8.92
N GLY A 92 17.59 -8.23 -9.08
CA GLY A 92 17.00 -7.42 -10.14
C GLY A 92 17.62 -7.75 -11.51
N GLY A 93 18.95 -7.78 -11.57
CA GLY A 93 19.72 -8.01 -12.80
C GLY A 93 19.75 -6.81 -13.76
N ASP A 94 20.52 -6.93 -14.85
CA ASP A 94 20.62 -5.95 -15.94
C ASP A 94 20.98 -4.50 -15.55
N GLY A 95 21.64 -4.31 -14.41
CA GLY A 95 21.97 -2.98 -13.87
C GLY A 95 20.96 -2.43 -12.86
N MET A 96 19.87 -3.14 -12.60
CA MET A 96 18.83 -2.75 -11.62
C MET A 96 19.39 -2.63 -10.20
N ASP A 97 20.21 -3.60 -9.80
CA ASP A 97 20.78 -3.65 -8.46
C ASP A 97 21.71 -2.45 -8.20
N GLU A 98 22.46 -2.04 -9.23
CA GLU A 98 23.32 -0.86 -9.20
C GLU A 98 22.52 0.46 -9.16
N LEU A 99 21.38 0.56 -9.84
CA LEU A 99 20.48 1.72 -9.73
C LEU A 99 19.93 1.87 -8.31
N LEU A 100 19.50 0.76 -7.71
CA LEU A 100 19.00 0.74 -6.33
C LEU A 100 20.12 1.08 -5.34
N PHE A 101 21.33 0.55 -5.58
CA PHE A 101 22.51 0.83 -4.78
C PHE A 101 22.90 2.32 -4.84
N GLU A 102 22.95 2.92 -6.03
CA GLU A 102 23.16 4.36 -6.22
C GLU A 102 22.10 5.18 -5.47
N SER A 103 20.84 4.79 -5.59
CA SER A 103 19.72 5.50 -4.95
C SER A 103 19.87 5.57 -3.43
N ILE A 104 20.26 4.45 -2.79
CA ILE A 104 20.48 4.38 -1.35
C ILE A 104 21.73 5.18 -0.95
N LEU A 105 22.84 5.06 -1.67
CA LEU A 105 24.06 5.85 -1.39
C LEU A 105 23.80 7.36 -1.49
N TYR A 106 23.06 7.78 -2.52
CA TYR A 106 22.66 9.17 -2.70
C TYR A 106 21.81 9.66 -1.53
N LEU A 107 20.78 8.89 -1.15
CA LEU A 107 19.89 9.23 -0.04
C LEU A 107 20.64 9.32 1.29
N GLU A 108 21.52 8.37 1.58
CA GLU A 108 22.33 8.38 2.81
C GLU A 108 23.27 9.58 2.89
N ASN A 109 23.85 9.98 1.75
CA ASN A 109 24.65 11.19 1.66
C ASN A 109 23.82 12.43 2.01
N LEU A 110 22.59 12.52 1.48
CA LEU A 110 21.66 13.60 1.83
C LEU A 110 21.31 13.60 3.31
N ILE A 111 20.99 12.44 3.89
CA ILE A 111 20.70 12.31 5.33
C ILE A 111 21.88 12.83 6.17
N ARG A 112 23.11 12.49 5.78
CA ARG A 112 24.32 12.94 6.47
C ARG A 112 24.53 14.45 6.32
N LYS A 113 24.33 15.00 5.12
CA LYS A 113 24.39 16.45 4.86
C LYS A 113 23.30 17.23 5.63
N ASN A 114 22.19 16.56 5.96
CA ASN A 114 21.08 17.07 6.75
C ASN A 114 21.18 16.68 8.24
N ASP A 115 22.39 16.58 8.81
CA ASP A 115 22.63 16.30 10.24
C ASP A 115 21.95 15.01 10.77
N GLY A 116 21.85 13.99 9.91
CA GLY A 116 21.19 12.72 10.23
C GLY A 116 19.65 12.81 10.24
N VAL A 117 19.08 13.82 9.57
CA VAL A 117 17.64 13.98 9.39
C VAL A 117 17.22 13.37 8.06
N MET A 118 16.31 12.40 8.13
CA MET A 118 15.67 11.79 6.97
C MET A 118 14.71 12.77 6.28
N PRO A 119 14.68 12.86 4.94
CA PRO A 119 13.61 13.54 4.22
C PRO A 119 12.23 13.02 4.66
N GLU A 120 11.24 13.91 4.73
CA GLU A 120 9.89 13.51 5.12
C GLU A 120 9.22 12.66 4.04
N THR A 121 9.49 13.00 2.77
CA THR A 121 8.86 12.42 1.59
C THR A 121 9.90 12.07 0.52
N ILE A 122 9.74 10.89 -0.09
CA ILE A 122 10.47 10.48 -1.30
C ILE A 122 9.44 10.19 -2.40
N ASN A 123 9.58 10.88 -3.53
CA ASN A 123 8.73 10.68 -4.70
C ASN A 123 9.49 9.86 -5.74
N LEU A 124 8.87 8.79 -6.22
CA LEU A 124 9.45 7.85 -7.19
C LEU A 124 8.64 7.91 -8.48
N HIS A 125 9.30 8.25 -9.57
CA HIS A 125 8.69 8.39 -10.89
C HIS A 125 9.39 7.44 -11.85
N GLY A 126 8.63 6.61 -12.55
CA GLY A 126 9.24 5.58 -13.40
C GLY A 126 8.40 5.18 -14.59
N TYR A 127 9.09 4.80 -15.66
CA TYR A 127 8.50 4.25 -16.88
C TYR A 127 9.11 2.88 -17.17
N SER A 128 8.34 1.91 -17.65
CA SER A 128 8.85 0.59 -18.06
C SER A 128 9.57 -0.13 -16.91
N ARG A 129 10.80 -0.61 -17.12
CA ARG A 129 11.66 -1.14 -16.05
C ARG A 129 12.11 -0.09 -15.03
N GLY A 130 12.09 1.20 -15.38
CA GLY A 130 12.26 2.27 -14.41
C GLY A 130 11.14 2.30 -13.37
N ALA A 131 9.90 1.96 -13.76
CA ALA A 131 8.81 1.80 -12.80
C ALA A 131 9.00 0.57 -11.88
N ASP A 132 9.60 -0.51 -12.39
CA ASP A 132 10.00 -1.66 -11.55
C ASP A 132 11.10 -1.27 -10.56
N ALA A 133 12.06 -0.44 -10.96
CA ALA A 133 13.05 0.14 -10.06
C ALA A 133 12.38 0.95 -8.93
N CYS A 134 11.35 1.74 -9.24
CA CYS A 134 10.58 2.47 -8.23
C CYS A 134 9.91 1.53 -7.21
N MET A 135 9.23 0.47 -7.67
CA MET A 135 8.58 -0.50 -6.77
C MET A 135 9.60 -1.22 -5.87
N ARG A 136 10.73 -1.64 -6.44
CA ARG A 136 11.81 -2.28 -5.68
C ARG A 136 12.42 -1.33 -4.66
N LEU A 137 12.67 -0.08 -5.06
CA LEU A 137 13.19 0.95 -4.15
C LEU A 137 12.20 1.28 -3.05
N ALA A 138 10.89 1.36 -3.32
CA ALA A 138 9.88 1.59 -2.29
C ALA A 138 9.90 0.48 -1.22
N ASN A 139 10.06 -0.79 -1.63
CA ASN A 139 10.19 -1.92 -0.71
C ASN A 139 11.51 -1.87 0.08
N LEU A 140 12.61 -1.48 -0.57
CA LEU A 140 13.89 -1.31 0.11
C LEU A 140 13.83 -0.17 1.15
N LEU A 141 13.18 0.95 0.80
CA LEU A 141 12.92 2.07 1.71
C LEU A 141 11.98 1.68 2.85
N ASP A 142 10.98 0.81 2.63
CA ASP A 142 10.11 0.33 3.69
C ASP A 142 10.87 -0.57 4.68
N SER A 143 11.81 -1.36 4.18
CA SER A 143 12.69 -2.21 4.98
C SER A 143 13.69 -1.40 5.79
N MET A 144 14.44 -0.50 5.14
CA MET A 144 15.54 0.27 5.75
C MET A 144 15.04 1.49 6.54
N TYR A 145 14.00 2.16 6.04
CA TYR A 145 13.46 3.44 6.50
C TYR A 145 11.94 3.41 6.69
N PRO A 146 11.36 2.51 7.53
CA PRO A 146 9.92 2.24 7.58
C PRO A 146 9.01 3.43 7.94
N ASN A 147 9.57 4.58 8.34
CA ASN A 147 8.81 5.79 8.69
C ASN A 147 8.79 6.84 7.58
N VAL A 148 9.61 6.71 6.53
CA VAL A 148 9.61 7.66 5.40
C VAL A 148 8.27 7.57 4.66
N LYS A 149 7.78 8.68 4.11
CA LYS A 149 6.61 8.64 3.21
C LYS A 149 7.11 8.45 1.78
N VAL A 150 6.55 7.49 1.07
CA VAL A 150 6.86 7.26 -0.35
C VAL A 150 5.63 7.56 -1.19
N ASN A 151 5.81 8.23 -2.33
CA ASN A 151 4.78 8.33 -3.37
C ASN A 151 5.33 7.75 -4.66
N MET A 152 4.48 7.11 -5.47
CA MET A 152 4.89 6.49 -6.72
C MET A 152 3.99 6.89 -7.88
N PHE A 153 4.60 7.31 -8.98
CA PHE A 153 3.94 7.54 -10.27
C PHE A 153 4.59 6.64 -11.32
N LEU A 154 3.89 5.58 -11.71
CA LEU A 154 4.41 4.50 -12.53
C LEU A 154 3.71 4.46 -13.89
N VAL A 155 4.48 4.45 -14.97
CA VAL A 155 3.96 4.35 -16.34
C VAL A 155 4.38 3.03 -16.96
N ASP A 156 3.39 2.24 -17.34
CA ASP A 156 3.49 0.92 -17.96
C ASP A 156 4.57 0.03 -17.32
N HIS A 157 4.38 -0.25 -16.03
CA HIS A 157 5.31 -1.00 -15.21
C HIS A 157 5.54 -2.43 -15.72
N VAL A 158 6.68 -2.65 -16.37
CA VAL A 158 7.11 -3.95 -16.91
C VAL A 158 8.35 -4.43 -16.14
N PRO A 159 8.25 -5.50 -15.33
CA PRO A 159 9.37 -6.00 -14.50
C PRO A 159 10.56 -6.57 -15.28
N GLY A 160 10.30 -7.02 -16.51
CA GLY A 160 11.23 -7.78 -17.33
C GLY A 160 11.04 -9.30 -17.21
N PRO A 161 11.67 -10.08 -18.11
CA PRO A 161 11.46 -11.53 -18.20
C PRO A 161 11.77 -12.26 -16.88
N GLY A 162 10.82 -13.04 -16.38
CA GLY A 162 10.98 -13.85 -15.17
C GLY A 162 10.99 -13.08 -13.85
N ARG A 163 10.74 -11.76 -13.85
CA ARG A 163 10.80 -10.89 -12.66
C ARG A 163 9.44 -10.50 -12.09
N ALA A 164 8.34 -10.82 -12.80
CA ALA A 164 6.99 -10.40 -12.40
C ALA A 164 6.48 -11.03 -11.09
N ASP A 165 7.09 -12.14 -10.64
CA ASP A 165 6.74 -12.82 -9.40
C ASP A 165 7.71 -12.48 -8.24
N ASP A 166 8.65 -11.54 -8.45
CA ASP A 166 9.48 -11.03 -7.36
C ASP A 166 8.59 -10.21 -6.40
N PRO A 167 8.59 -10.48 -5.08
CA PRO A 167 7.76 -9.73 -4.12
C PRO A 167 7.95 -8.22 -4.16
N SER A 168 9.20 -7.77 -4.37
CA SER A 168 9.55 -6.35 -4.48
C SER A 168 9.08 -5.69 -5.77
N SER A 169 8.62 -6.45 -6.77
CA SER A 169 8.05 -5.95 -8.01
C SER A 169 6.55 -5.67 -7.86
N TYR A 170 5.79 -6.50 -7.14
CA TYR A 170 4.32 -6.32 -7.04
C TYR A 170 3.80 -5.79 -5.70
N THR A 171 4.62 -5.77 -4.64
CA THR A 171 4.17 -5.31 -3.32
C THR A 171 4.24 -3.80 -3.24
N VAL A 172 3.11 -3.14 -2.98
CA VAL A 172 3.07 -1.71 -2.59
C VAL A 172 3.22 -1.66 -1.06
N PRO A 173 4.37 -1.22 -0.54
CA PRO A 173 4.68 -1.31 0.89
C PRO A 173 3.95 -0.29 1.75
N ARG A 174 4.03 -0.45 3.08
CA ARG A 174 3.23 0.33 4.06
C ARG A 174 3.65 1.80 4.18
N ASN A 175 4.86 2.13 3.78
CA ASN A 175 5.40 3.49 3.70
C ASN A 175 4.81 4.31 2.53
N VAL A 176 4.18 3.65 1.54
CA VAL A 176 3.57 4.33 0.38
C VAL A 176 2.28 5.05 0.78
N ARG A 177 2.20 6.35 0.50
CA ARG A 177 1.02 7.19 0.75
C ARG A 177 0.16 7.37 -0.47
N LYS A 178 0.77 7.55 -1.64
CA LYS A 178 0.07 7.68 -2.91
C LYS A 178 0.71 6.77 -3.96
N PHE A 179 -0.11 5.96 -4.61
CA PHE A 179 0.29 4.98 -5.61
C PHE A 179 -0.52 5.19 -6.89
N GLU A 180 0.10 5.77 -7.90
CA GLU A 180 -0.46 5.90 -9.23
C GLU A 180 0.26 4.97 -10.21
N SER A 181 -0.50 4.13 -10.90
CA SER A 181 0.02 3.23 -11.93
C SER A 181 -0.85 3.33 -13.17
N VAL A 182 -0.24 3.69 -14.29
CA VAL A 182 -0.90 3.78 -15.59
C VAL A 182 -0.43 2.62 -16.46
N ILE A 183 -1.35 1.93 -17.13
CA ILE A 183 -1.06 0.72 -17.91
C ILE A 183 -1.56 0.87 -19.36
N MET A 184 -0.73 0.49 -20.32
CA MET A 184 -1.05 0.58 -21.76
C MET A 184 -1.76 -0.68 -22.26
N LEU A 185 -2.93 -0.54 -22.88
CA LEU A 185 -3.75 -1.67 -23.30
C LEU A 185 -3.24 -2.38 -24.57
N HIS A 186 -2.65 -1.63 -25.51
CA HIS A 186 -2.33 -2.10 -26.88
C HIS A 186 -0.82 -2.32 -27.07
N GLU A 187 -0.14 -2.82 -26.04
CA GLU A 187 1.22 -3.32 -26.16
C GLU A 187 1.20 -4.84 -26.34
N TYR A 188 1.83 -5.30 -27.42
CA TYR A 188 1.70 -6.67 -27.91
C TYR A 188 3.01 -7.47 -27.96
N LYS A 189 4.13 -6.88 -27.55
CA LYS A 189 5.43 -7.57 -27.56
C LYS A 189 5.45 -8.67 -26.50
N PRO A 190 5.90 -9.89 -26.84
CA PRO A 190 6.18 -10.92 -25.84
C PRO A 190 7.17 -10.43 -24.78
N GLY A 191 6.93 -10.77 -23.52
CA GLY A 191 7.76 -10.33 -22.40
C GLY A 191 7.45 -8.92 -21.88
N PHE A 192 6.54 -8.17 -22.51
CA PHE A 192 6.06 -6.86 -22.04
C PHE A 192 4.76 -6.98 -21.23
N ASN A 193 4.56 -8.06 -20.49
CA ASN A 193 3.41 -8.15 -19.58
C ASN A 193 3.68 -7.25 -18.35
N PRO A 194 2.77 -6.32 -18.02
CA PRO A 194 2.99 -5.39 -16.93
C PRO A 194 2.58 -6.03 -15.58
N GLN A 195 2.97 -5.40 -14.48
CA GLN A 195 2.18 -5.55 -13.25
C GLN A 195 0.83 -4.85 -13.42
N ASP A 196 -0.20 -5.40 -12.78
CA ASP A 196 -1.56 -4.89 -12.89
C ASP A 196 -2.32 -5.00 -11.57
N ARG A 197 -3.57 -4.53 -11.52
CA ARG A 197 -4.38 -4.49 -10.29
C ARG A 197 -4.58 -5.86 -9.63
N ASN A 198 -4.56 -6.95 -10.41
CA ASN A 198 -4.74 -8.30 -9.91
C ASN A 198 -3.43 -8.87 -9.37
N ARG A 199 -2.29 -8.30 -9.76
CA ARG A 199 -0.98 -8.69 -9.24
C ARG A 199 -0.49 -7.81 -8.10
N TYR A 200 -0.83 -6.53 -8.07
CA TYR A 200 -0.40 -5.64 -7.00
C TYR A 200 -0.92 -6.09 -5.63
N VAL A 201 -0.04 -6.06 -4.62
CA VAL A 201 -0.36 -6.35 -3.22
C VAL A 201 -0.24 -5.07 -2.42
N ILE A 202 -1.37 -4.48 -2.05
CA ILE A 202 -1.41 -3.23 -1.28
C ILE A 202 -1.30 -3.55 0.21
N SER A 203 -0.17 -3.23 0.82
CA SER A 203 0.11 -3.61 2.22
C SER A 203 -0.69 -2.81 3.26
N ASN A 204 -1.24 -1.65 2.88
CA ASN A 204 -2.00 -0.77 3.77
C ASN A 204 -3.19 -0.09 3.04
N PRO A 205 -4.20 -0.88 2.63
CA PRO A 205 -5.26 -0.41 1.74
C PRO A 205 -6.20 0.64 2.37
N GLU A 206 -6.16 0.82 3.69
CA GLU A 206 -6.90 1.86 4.41
C GLU A 206 -6.24 3.25 4.37
N LYS A 207 -4.95 3.34 4.00
CA LYS A 207 -4.19 4.60 4.04
C LYS A 207 -3.51 4.96 2.73
N THR A 208 -3.10 3.98 1.95
CA THR A 208 -2.48 4.22 0.66
C THR A 208 -3.56 4.65 -0.32
N LYS A 209 -3.49 5.89 -0.81
CA LYS A 209 -4.29 6.36 -1.93
C LYS A 209 -3.87 5.62 -3.19
N VAL A 210 -4.82 5.05 -3.92
CA VAL A 210 -4.54 4.21 -5.10
C VAL A 210 -5.27 4.74 -6.32
N ALA A 211 -4.53 4.90 -7.42
CA ALA A 211 -5.10 5.13 -8.75
C ALA A 211 -4.42 4.21 -9.76
N ILE A 212 -5.14 3.19 -10.23
CA ILE A 212 -4.64 2.29 -11.29
C ILE A 212 -5.48 2.52 -12.54
N LYS A 213 -4.90 3.22 -13.53
CA LYS A 213 -5.58 3.61 -14.77
C LYS A 213 -5.10 2.76 -15.94
N VAL A 214 -5.98 2.60 -16.92
CA VAL A 214 -5.61 2.04 -18.23
C VAL A 214 -5.84 3.08 -19.32
N TYR A 215 -4.95 3.10 -20.31
CA TYR A 215 -5.08 3.88 -21.52
C TYR A 215 -4.79 3.03 -22.75
N PRO A 216 -5.42 3.30 -23.91
CA PRO A 216 -5.10 2.64 -25.15
C PRO A 216 -3.74 3.10 -25.69
N GLY A 217 -3.05 2.23 -26.44
CA GLY A 217 -1.77 2.54 -27.09
C GLY A 217 -0.68 1.54 -26.73
N TRP A 218 0.47 1.65 -27.40
CA TRP A 218 1.66 0.83 -27.15
C TRP A 218 2.48 1.39 -25.98
N HIS A 219 3.52 0.66 -25.56
CA HIS A 219 4.32 0.93 -24.36
C HIS A 219 4.69 2.40 -24.14
N GLY A 220 5.22 3.08 -25.16
CA GLY A 220 5.69 4.47 -25.07
C GLY A 220 4.66 5.54 -25.38
N LYS A 221 3.42 5.18 -25.77
CA LYS A 221 2.43 6.15 -26.31
C LYS A 221 2.07 7.26 -25.32
N ALA A 222 2.14 6.99 -24.02
CA ALA A 222 1.80 7.96 -23.00
C ALA A 222 2.95 8.93 -22.67
N MET A 223 4.19 8.65 -23.08
CA MET A 223 5.37 9.39 -22.63
C MET A 223 5.66 10.66 -23.43
N TYR A 224 5.15 10.76 -24.66
CA TYR A 224 5.39 11.88 -25.57
C TYR A 224 4.24 12.02 -26.58
N LEU A 225 4.12 13.22 -27.16
CA LEU A 225 3.30 13.45 -28.33
C LEU A 225 3.99 12.90 -29.58
N THR A 226 3.21 12.63 -30.61
CA THR A 226 3.68 12.34 -31.97
C THR A 226 3.10 13.33 -32.96
N PRO A 227 3.63 13.45 -34.19
CA PRO A 227 3.00 14.25 -35.24
C PRO A 227 1.54 13.83 -35.56
N ASP A 228 1.17 12.58 -35.27
CA ASP A 228 -0.21 12.12 -35.34
C ASP A 228 -1.04 12.59 -34.13
N GLU A 229 -1.87 13.61 -34.34
CA GLU A 229 -2.74 14.16 -33.30
C GLU A 229 -3.88 13.21 -32.87
N LYS A 230 -4.26 12.22 -33.70
CA LYS A 230 -5.35 11.28 -33.37
C LYS A 230 -5.03 10.40 -32.16
N THR A 231 -3.74 10.21 -31.88
CA THR A 231 -3.28 9.39 -30.77
C THR A 231 -2.68 10.21 -29.63
N ASN A 232 -2.81 11.54 -29.64
CA ASN A 232 -2.16 12.42 -28.65
C ASN A 232 -3.00 12.69 -27.39
N HIS A 233 -4.20 12.10 -27.26
CA HIS A 233 -5.05 12.28 -26.09
C HIS A 233 -4.45 11.65 -24.82
N VAL A 234 -3.89 10.44 -24.97
CA VAL A 234 -3.24 9.69 -23.88
C VAL A 234 -2.04 10.44 -23.29
N PRO A 235 -1.04 10.90 -24.07
CA PRO A 235 0.09 11.63 -23.50
C PRO A 235 -0.30 12.97 -22.90
N ARG A 236 -1.33 13.67 -23.39
CA ARG A 236 -1.83 14.91 -22.76
C ARG A 236 -2.44 14.64 -21.37
N LEU A 237 -3.28 13.61 -21.27
CA LEU A 237 -3.88 13.20 -19.99
C LEU A 237 -2.83 12.72 -18.99
N LEU A 238 -1.88 11.88 -19.43
CA LEU A 238 -0.79 11.42 -18.57
C LEU A 238 0.07 12.59 -18.07
N HIS A 239 0.39 13.53 -18.95
CA HIS A 239 1.20 14.69 -18.58
C HIS A 239 0.51 15.59 -17.56
N ASP A 240 -0.82 15.79 -17.68
CA ASP A 240 -1.61 16.49 -16.67
C ASP A 240 -1.72 15.69 -15.36
N ASP A 241 -1.87 14.36 -15.43
CA ASP A 241 -1.83 13.47 -14.25
C ASP A 241 -0.49 13.62 -13.50
N PHE A 242 0.62 13.59 -14.25
CA PHE A 242 1.96 13.72 -13.68
C PHE A 242 2.20 15.12 -13.09
N PHE A 243 1.65 16.17 -13.72
CA PHE A 243 1.69 17.53 -13.16
C PHE A 243 0.94 17.63 -11.83
N ARG A 244 -0.28 17.09 -11.76
CA ARG A 244 -1.05 17.06 -10.50
C ARG A 244 -0.32 16.28 -9.43
N PHE A 245 0.19 15.09 -9.77
CA PHE A 245 0.97 14.26 -8.85
C PHE A 245 2.19 15.00 -8.28
N THR A 246 2.97 15.66 -9.14
CA THR A 246 4.18 16.38 -8.70
C THR A 246 3.88 17.57 -7.80
N LYS A 247 2.74 18.25 -8.00
CA LYS A 247 2.29 19.32 -7.09
C LYS A 247 1.81 18.76 -5.75
N GLU A 248 0.92 17.77 -5.77
CA GLU A 248 0.34 17.18 -4.57
C GLU A 248 1.37 16.51 -3.65
N THR A 249 2.45 15.99 -4.24
CA THR A 249 3.52 15.30 -3.52
C THR A 249 4.70 16.21 -3.17
N GLY A 250 4.63 17.50 -3.55
CA GLY A 250 5.61 18.52 -3.21
C GLY A 250 6.89 18.49 -4.05
N SER A 251 6.95 17.75 -5.16
CA SER A 251 8.06 17.81 -6.12
C SER A 251 8.09 19.15 -6.87
N LEU A 252 6.92 19.71 -7.19
CA LEU A 252 6.73 21.05 -7.73
C LEU A 252 5.92 21.90 -6.75
N PRO A 253 6.20 23.22 -6.63
CA PRO A 253 5.39 24.12 -5.82
C PRO A 253 4.00 24.39 -6.44
N GLU A 254 3.10 24.96 -5.64
CA GLU A 254 1.71 25.23 -6.05
C GLU A 254 1.59 26.24 -7.21
N ASP A 255 2.57 27.11 -7.40
CA ASP A 255 2.61 28.13 -8.46
C ASP A 255 3.45 27.70 -9.68
N ALA A 256 4.03 26.49 -9.68
CA ALA A 256 4.82 25.99 -10.79
C ALA A 256 4.01 25.94 -12.10
N GLU A 257 4.66 26.31 -13.21
CA GLU A 257 4.12 26.11 -14.54
C GLU A 257 4.24 24.64 -14.96
N ILE A 258 3.27 24.17 -15.76
CA ILE A 258 3.32 22.83 -16.33
C ILE A 258 4.48 22.73 -17.35
N PRO A 259 5.34 21.70 -17.26
CA PRO A 259 6.41 21.49 -18.24
C PRO A 259 5.87 21.36 -19.66
N ASN A 260 6.64 21.75 -20.68
CA ASN A 260 6.24 21.59 -22.07
C ASN A 260 6.03 20.11 -22.45
N TYR A 261 5.20 19.86 -23.44
CA TYR A 261 5.14 18.55 -24.10
C TYR A 261 6.40 18.32 -24.95
N LYS A 262 6.84 17.07 -25.03
CA LYS A 262 7.80 16.59 -26.04
C LYS A 262 7.05 15.96 -27.21
N ILE A 263 7.37 16.39 -28.42
CA ILE A 263 6.91 15.77 -29.67
C ILE A 263 8.06 14.94 -30.22
N MET A 264 7.90 13.62 -30.26
CA MET A 264 8.89 12.72 -30.80
C MET A 264 8.72 12.58 -32.32
N HIS A 265 9.75 12.94 -33.07
CA HIS A 265 9.85 12.68 -34.52
C HIS A 265 10.67 11.42 -34.79
N THR A 266 11.79 11.27 -34.08
CA THR A 266 12.61 10.06 -34.03
C THR A 266 13.08 9.83 -32.59
N TRP A 267 13.72 8.69 -32.32
CA TRP A 267 14.19 8.37 -30.96
C TRP A 267 15.19 9.40 -30.40
N THR A 268 15.85 10.18 -31.26
CA THR A 268 16.87 11.18 -30.90
C THR A 268 16.51 12.60 -31.32
N HIS A 269 15.30 12.83 -31.84
CA HIS A 269 14.85 14.15 -32.30
C HIS A 269 13.47 14.49 -31.75
N TYR A 270 13.45 15.54 -30.92
CA TYR A 270 12.27 16.01 -30.21
C TYR A 270 12.05 17.50 -30.41
N GLU A 271 10.79 17.91 -30.48
CA GLU A 271 10.37 19.31 -30.42
C GLU A 271 9.60 19.58 -29.13
N GLU A 272 9.61 20.83 -28.68
CA GLU A 272 8.79 21.27 -27.55
C GLU A 272 7.51 21.94 -28.00
N LYS A 273 6.40 21.62 -27.34
CA LYS A 273 5.10 22.29 -27.51
C LYS A 273 4.59 22.71 -26.15
N LYS A 274 4.08 23.94 -26.04
CA LYS A 274 3.54 24.47 -24.79
C LYS A 274 2.44 23.54 -24.26
N ALA A 275 2.57 23.13 -23.00
CA ALA A 275 1.55 22.31 -22.34
C ALA A 275 0.45 23.17 -21.71
N GLN A 276 -0.66 22.50 -21.38
CA GLN A 276 -1.82 23.13 -20.76
C GLN A 276 -2.31 22.26 -19.61
N VAL A 277 -2.54 22.89 -18.47
CA VAL A 277 -3.25 22.27 -17.35
C VAL A 277 -4.71 22.06 -17.75
N LEU A 278 -5.19 20.82 -17.63
CA LEU A 278 -6.52 20.45 -18.09
C LEU A 278 -7.53 20.54 -16.96
N ASN A 279 -8.62 21.29 -17.16
CA ASN A 279 -9.78 21.23 -16.26
C ASN A 279 -10.64 19.97 -16.53
N SER A 280 -11.66 19.72 -15.71
CA SER A 280 -12.51 18.52 -15.84
C SER A 280 -13.21 18.41 -17.21
N GLU A 281 -13.55 19.53 -17.85
CA GLU A 281 -14.13 19.54 -19.20
C GLU A 281 -13.13 19.10 -20.26
N GLN A 282 -11.93 19.67 -20.20
CA GLN A 282 -10.86 19.39 -21.14
C GLN A 282 -10.40 17.94 -21.02
N ARG A 283 -10.32 17.41 -19.79
CA ARG A 283 -10.03 15.99 -19.57
C ARG A 283 -11.11 15.08 -20.16
N PHE A 284 -12.39 15.40 -19.94
CA PHE A 284 -13.50 14.66 -20.55
C PHE A 284 -13.43 14.68 -22.08
N LYS A 285 -13.06 15.83 -22.67
CA LYS A 285 -12.83 15.96 -24.12
C LYS A 285 -11.69 15.09 -24.64
N GLU A 286 -10.56 15.02 -23.93
CA GLU A 286 -9.47 14.12 -24.32
C GLU A 286 -9.90 12.64 -24.24
N TYR A 287 -10.72 12.26 -23.25
CA TYR A 287 -11.32 10.93 -23.18
C TYR A 287 -12.31 10.63 -24.33
N GLU A 288 -13.13 11.60 -24.74
CA GLU A 288 -13.99 11.47 -25.92
C GLU A 288 -13.15 11.26 -27.19
N GLY A 289 -12.15 12.11 -27.41
CA GLY A 289 -11.23 11.98 -28.54
C GLY A 289 -10.54 10.62 -28.56
N MET A 290 -10.17 10.10 -27.38
CA MET A 290 -9.57 8.77 -27.23
C MET A 290 -10.51 7.65 -27.68
N LEU A 291 -11.80 7.72 -27.33
CA LEU A 291 -12.81 6.77 -27.78
C LEU A 291 -13.09 6.89 -29.28
N ALA A 292 -13.12 8.11 -29.83
CA ALA A 292 -13.33 8.37 -31.25
C ALA A 292 -12.21 7.77 -32.12
N HIS A 293 -10.98 7.75 -31.58
CA HIS A 293 -9.79 7.25 -32.28
C HIS A 293 -9.30 5.91 -31.71
N TRP A 294 -10.13 5.14 -31.01
CA TRP A 294 -9.72 3.88 -30.35
C TRP A 294 -8.97 2.93 -31.30
N GLY A 295 -9.46 2.81 -32.55
CA GLY A 295 -8.82 2.00 -33.58
C GLY A 295 -7.40 2.44 -33.93
N ASN A 296 -7.10 3.74 -33.92
CA ASN A 296 -5.76 4.26 -34.21
C ASN A 296 -4.73 3.83 -33.16
N TYR A 297 -5.14 3.68 -31.90
CA TYR A 297 -4.25 3.20 -30.84
C TYR A 297 -3.96 1.70 -30.92
N ALA A 298 -4.88 0.92 -31.49
CA ALA A 298 -4.72 -0.52 -31.64
C ALA A 298 -3.84 -0.89 -32.85
N VAL A 299 -3.59 0.06 -33.76
CA VAL A 299 -2.80 -0.13 -34.98
C VAL A 299 -1.34 0.27 -34.72
N GLY A 300 -0.51 -0.71 -34.38
CA GLY A 300 0.95 -0.60 -34.32
C GLY A 300 1.57 -1.79 -35.05
N GLY A 301 2.50 -1.53 -35.97
CA GLY A 301 2.97 -2.44 -37.03
C GLY A 301 3.75 -3.71 -36.63
N TRP A 302 3.52 -4.25 -35.44
CA TRP A 302 4.05 -5.55 -35.04
C TRP A 302 2.86 -6.40 -34.58
N SER A 303 2.75 -7.58 -35.19
CA SER A 303 1.66 -8.55 -35.04
C SER A 303 1.08 -8.62 -33.62
N LEU A 304 -0.22 -8.89 -33.52
CA LEU A 304 -0.96 -9.26 -32.30
C LEU A 304 -0.40 -10.58 -31.69
N ILE A 305 0.91 -10.65 -31.44
CA ILE A 305 1.65 -11.86 -31.03
C ILE A 305 1.27 -12.23 -29.60
N ASN A 306 1.09 -11.23 -28.74
CA ASN A 306 0.76 -11.43 -27.33
C ASN A 306 -0.22 -10.35 -26.85
N THR A 307 -1.49 -10.70 -26.69
CA THR A 307 -2.48 -9.81 -26.06
C THR A 307 -2.31 -9.83 -24.54
N ARG A 308 -2.12 -8.65 -23.92
CA ARG A 308 -2.08 -8.52 -22.47
C ARG A 308 -3.44 -8.88 -21.84
N ALA A 309 -3.42 -9.55 -20.69
CA ALA A 309 -4.64 -9.94 -19.97
C ALA A 309 -5.53 -8.73 -19.63
N ILE A 310 -4.95 -7.56 -19.33
CA ILE A 310 -5.68 -6.32 -19.04
C ILE A 310 -6.57 -5.85 -20.21
N LEU A 311 -6.23 -6.19 -21.47
CA LEU A 311 -7.06 -5.84 -22.62
C LEU A 311 -8.31 -6.73 -22.64
N THR A 312 -8.14 -8.03 -22.38
CA THR A 312 -9.28 -8.97 -22.26
C THR A 312 -10.14 -8.68 -21.02
N ASP A 313 -9.50 -8.21 -19.95
CA ASP A 313 -10.10 -7.93 -18.64
C ASP A 313 -10.41 -6.43 -18.44
N HIS A 314 -10.53 -5.65 -19.52
CA HIS A 314 -10.72 -4.19 -19.47
C HIS A 314 -11.91 -3.77 -18.59
N ARG A 315 -12.95 -4.61 -18.51
CA ARG A 315 -14.12 -4.43 -17.63
C ARG A 315 -13.77 -4.26 -16.14
N TYR A 316 -12.58 -4.65 -15.69
CA TYR A 316 -12.13 -4.43 -14.32
C TYR A 316 -11.53 -3.04 -14.09
N TYR A 317 -11.50 -2.17 -15.10
CA TYR A 317 -10.94 -0.82 -14.98
C TYR A 317 -11.93 0.28 -15.31
N THR A 318 -13.16 -0.09 -15.68
CA THR A 318 -14.21 0.82 -16.12
C THR A 318 -15.57 0.23 -15.77
N GLN A 319 -16.50 1.10 -15.38
CA GLN A 319 -17.89 0.76 -15.05
C GLN A 319 -18.67 0.23 -16.27
N SER A 320 -18.42 0.83 -17.44
CA SER A 320 -18.95 0.39 -18.72
C SER A 320 -17.87 0.58 -19.77
N LYS A 321 -17.32 -0.51 -20.29
CA LYS A 321 -16.29 -0.45 -21.34
C LYS A 321 -16.84 0.10 -22.66
N GLU A 322 -18.16 0.07 -22.83
CA GLU A 322 -18.86 0.61 -24.00
C GLU A 322 -18.95 2.13 -23.96
N LEU A 323 -18.95 2.74 -22.76
CA LEU A 323 -19.06 4.19 -22.57
C LEU A 323 -17.75 4.82 -22.14
N PHE A 324 -17.01 4.22 -21.22
CA PHE A 324 -15.88 4.83 -20.56
C PHE A 324 -14.58 4.06 -20.80
N VAL A 325 -13.50 4.81 -20.99
CA VAL A 325 -12.14 4.27 -21.17
C VAL A 325 -11.66 3.63 -19.87
N ASN A 326 -11.88 4.30 -18.75
CA ASN A 326 -11.44 3.86 -17.43
C ASN A 326 -12.35 4.51 -16.37
N GLN A 327 -12.05 4.24 -15.10
CA GLN A 327 -12.75 4.77 -13.93
C GLN A 327 -12.89 6.30 -13.94
N GLU A 328 -11.81 7.03 -14.24
CA GLU A 328 -11.82 8.50 -14.22
C GLU A 328 -12.82 9.07 -15.24
N HIS A 329 -12.90 8.48 -16.43
CA HIS A 329 -13.84 8.92 -17.44
C HIS A 329 -15.30 8.79 -16.93
N GLY A 330 -15.61 7.71 -16.19
CA GLY A 330 -16.91 7.55 -15.52
C GLY A 330 -17.13 8.58 -14.41
N GLU A 331 -16.14 8.83 -13.56
CA GLU A 331 -16.21 9.83 -12.48
C GLU A 331 -16.39 11.27 -13.01
N LEU A 332 -15.73 11.61 -14.12
CA LEU A 332 -15.92 12.87 -14.82
C LEU A 332 -17.34 13.00 -15.39
N PHE A 333 -17.89 11.92 -15.95
CA PHE A 333 -19.27 11.90 -16.43
C PHE A 333 -20.26 12.08 -15.27
N MET A 334 -20.07 11.36 -14.16
CA MET A 334 -20.86 11.48 -12.93
C MET A 334 -20.88 12.91 -12.41
N SER A 335 -19.71 13.56 -12.33
CA SER A 335 -19.61 14.93 -11.83
C SER A 335 -20.25 15.96 -12.76
N ARG A 336 -20.17 15.78 -14.09
CA ARG A 336 -20.66 16.77 -15.07
C ARG A 336 -22.12 16.58 -15.46
N TYR A 337 -22.59 15.35 -15.50
CA TYR A 337 -23.95 14.97 -15.91
C TYR A 337 -24.58 14.04 -14.86
N PRO A 338 -24.78 14.52 -13.61
CA PRO A 338 -25.24 13.67 -12.51
C PRO A 338 -26.63 13.06 -12.74
N ALA A 339 -27.54 13.76 -13.44
CA ALA A 339 -28.87 13.22 -13.72
C ALA A 339 -28.82 12.10 -14.75
N LEU A 340 -27.94 12.21 -15.77
CA LEU A 340 -27.73 11.13 -16.74
C LEU A 340 -27.04 9.93 -16.08
N TYR A 341 -26.03 10.18 -15.25
CA TYR A 341 -25.32 9.12 -14.54
C TYR A 341 -26.26 8.35 -13.61
N ASP A 342 -27.02 9.05 -12.77
CA ASP A 342 -28.01 8.44 -11.88
C ASP A 342 -29.04 7.63 -12.68
N TRP A 343 -29.67 8.23 -13.70
CA TRP A 343 -30.74 7.58 -14.46
C TRP A 343 -30.28 6.32 -15.20
N PHE A 344 -29.07 6.32 -15.77
CA PHE A 344 -28.62 5.21 -16.63
C PHE A 344 -27.65 4.24 -15.96
N LEU A 345 -26.97 4.65 -14.88
CA LEU A 345 -25.82 3.92 -14.33
C LEU A 345 -25.90 3.70 -12.81
N ASP A 346 -26.74 4.43 -12.06
CA ASP A 346 -26.85 4.30 -10.59
C ASP A 346 -28.32 4.38 -10.12
N GLU A 347 -29.00 3.22 -10.00
CA GLU A 347 -30.42 3.17 -9.57
C GLU A 347 -30.66 3.56 -8.10
N ASN A 348 -29.60 3.85 -7.32
CA ASN A 348 -29.74 4.04 -5.88
C ASN A 348 -30.31 5.40 -5.47
N ASN A 349 -30.35 6.38 -6.39
CA ASN A 349 -30.68 7.76 -6.02
C ASN A 349 -31.63 8.42 -7.03
N LYS A 350 -32.88 7.93 -7.14
CA LYS A 350 -33.99 8.52 -7.94
C LYS A 350 -34.40 9.96 -7.51
N GLN A 351 -33.43 10.85 -7.39
CA GLN A 351 -33.54 12.24 -6.97
C GLN A 351 -33.84 13.13 -8.18
N PHE A 352 -33.50 12.68 -9.39
CA PHE A 352 -33.66 13.48 -10.60
C PHE A 352 -34.96 13.17 -11.35
N THR A 353 -35.59 14.24 -11.83
CA THR A 353 -36.78 14.21 -12.66
C THR A 353 -36.43 13.90 -14.12
N THR A 354 -37.40 13.39 -14.88
CA THR A 354 -37.24 13.19 -16.33
C THR A 354 -36.89 14.48 -17.07
N LEU A 355 -37.33 15.64 -16.58
CA LEU A 355 -36.99 16.94 -17.17
C LEU A 355 -35.49 17.22 -17.04
N GLU A 356 -34.91 17.05 -15.85
CA GLU A 356 -33.47 17.26 -15.61
C GLU A 356 -32.60 16.30 -16.44
N VAL A 357 -33.05 15.06 -16.61
CA VAL A 357 -32.40 14.08 -17.50
C VAL A 357 -32.42 14.57 -18.95
N LYS A 358 -33.56 15.07 -19.45
CA LYS A 358 -33.66 15.61 -20.82
C LYS A 358 -32.81 16.86 -21.01
N GLU A 359 -32.77 17.77 -20.04
CA GLU A 359 -31.94 18.98 -20.10
C GLU A 359 -30.44 18.63 -20.17
N GLN A 360 -29.97 17.71 -19.34
CA GLN A 360 -28.57 17.25 -19.41
C GLN A 360 -28.27 16.49 -20.69
N LEU A 361 -29.23 15.73 -21.21
CA LEU A 361 -29.09 15.02 -22.49
C LEU A 361 -28.95 16.00 -23.65
N GLU A 362 -29.75 17.07 -23.68
CA GLU A 362 -29.64 18.13 -24.68
C GLU A 362 -28.29 18.85 -24.57
N LYS A 363 -27.85 19.18 -23.34
CA LYS A 363 -26.53 19.76 -23.08
C LYS A 363 -25.41 18.87 -23.61
N LEU A 364 -25.44 17.57 -23.28
CA LEU A 364 -24.45 16.59 -23.73
C LEU A 364 -24.40 16.50 -25.26
N SER A 365 -25.55 16.52 -25.94
CA SER A 365 -25.60 16.46 -27.40
C SER A 365 -24.93 17.66 -28.10
N LYS A 366 -24.94 18.83 -27.47
CA LYS A 366 -24.28 20.05 -27.95
C LYS A 366 -22.79 20.06 -27.62
N GLU A 367 -22.41 19.64 -26.41
CA GLU A 367 -21.02 19.71 -25.92
C GLU A 367 -20.15 18.55 -26.44
N PHE A 368 -20.68 17.33 -26.46
CA PHE A 368 -19.94 16.09 -26.77
C PHE A 368 -20.78 15.16 -27.67
N PRO A 369 -21.01 15.53 -28.95
CA PRO A 369 -21.93 14.81 -29.85
C PRO A 369 -21.53 13.35 -30.11
N PHE A 370 -20.21 13.03 -30.11
CA PHE A 370 -19.77 11.65 -30.30
C PHE A 370 -20.08 10.80 -29.06
N PHE A 371 -19.79 11.31 -27.87
CA PHE A 371 -20.15 10.64 -26.62
C PHE A 371 -21.67 10.49 -26.48
N TYR A 372 -22.44 11.54 -26.79
CA TYR A 372 -23.90 11.51 -26.83
C TYR A 372 -24.44 10.36 -27.70
N SER A 373 -23.95 10.24 -28.94
CA SER A 373 -24.36 9.16 -29.85
C SER A 373 -24.08 7.76 -29.27
N ARG A 374 -22.93 7.59 -28.60
CA ARG A 374 -22.61 6.34 -27.89
C ARG A 374 -23.54 6.08 -26.72
N LEU A 375 -23.82 7.10 -25.90
CA LEU A 375 -24.75 7.01 -24.78
C LEU A 375 -26.13 6.58 -25.27
N CYS A 376 -26.67 7.24 -26.29
CA CYS A 376 -27.95 6.88 -26.88
C CYS A 376 -27.97 5.43 -27.36
N LYS A 377 -26.92 4.97 -28.03
CA LYS A 377 -26.82 3.59 -28.51
C LYS A 377 -26.77 2.57 -27.38
N VAL A 378 -25.95 2.81 -26.35
CA VAL A 378 -25.77 1.87 -25.22
C VAL A 378 -27.02 1.82 -24.35
N CYS A 379 -27.63 2.97 -24.09
CA CYS A 379 -28.80 3.09 -23.23
C CYS A 379 -30.13 2.87 -23.96
N GLY A 380 -30.14 2.80 -25.30
CA GLY A 380 -31.37 2.61 -26.08
C GLY A 380 -32.26 3.84 -26.15
N ILE A 381 -31.68 5.03 -26.27
CA ILE A 381 -32.41 6.31 -26.39
C ILE A 381 -32.76 6.54 -27.87
N GLU A 382 -34.05 6.68 -28.17
CA GLU A 382 -34.57 6.90 -29.53
C GLU A 382 -35.34 8.22 -29.61
N GLY A 383 -34.74 9.24 -30.23
CA GLY A 383 -35.33 10.59 -30.29
C GLY A 383 -35.60 11.15 -28.90
N ASP A 384 -36.84 11.62 -28.66
CA ASP A 384 -37.27 12.19 -27.37
C ASP A 384 -37.71 11.13 -26.32
N LYS A 385 -37.66 9.84 -26.68
CA LYS A 385 -38.07 8.75 -25.80
C LYS A 385 -36.91 8.32 -24.92
N LEU A 386 -37.00 8.65 -23.63
CA LEU A 386 -36.12 8.14 -22.60
C LEU A 386 -36.59 6.74 -22.16
N PRO A 387 -35.71 5.74 -22.15
CA PRO A 387 -36.02 4.44 -21.56
C PRO A 387 -36.18 4.59 -20.04
N PRO A 388 -36.83 3.62 -19.37
CA PRO A 388 -36.90 3.62 -17.92
C PRO A 388 -35.48 3.64 -17.33
N PRO A 389 -35.32 4.08 -16.06
CA PRO A 389 -34.03 4.05 -15.39
C PRO A 389 -33.34 2.69 -15.60
N GLY A 390 -32.10 2.74 -16.05
CA GLY A 390 -31.31 1.55 -16.38
C GLY A 390 -30.90 0.81 -15.12
N LYS A 391 -30.66 -0.52 -15.21
CA LYS A 391 -30.10 -1.27 -14.09
C LYS A 391 -28.78 -0.63 -13.67
N ALA A 392 -28.57 -0.48 -12.36
CA ALA A 392 -27.29 0.00 -11.85
C ALA A 392 -26.17 -0.79 -12.53
N ALA A 393 -25.20 -0.07 -13.07
CA ALA A 393 -23.99 -0.65 -13.62
C ALA A 393 -22.89 -0.46 -12.57
N PRO A 394 -22.96 -1.06 -11.37
CA PRO A 394 -22.10 -0.64 -10.27
C PRO A 394 -20.63 -0.90 -10.57
N TYR A 395 -19.80 0.13 -10.40
CA TYR A 395 -18.41 -0.06 -10.02
C TYR A 395 -18.18 0.63 -8.69
N PHE A 396 -17.94 -0.18 -7.66
CA PHE A 396 -17.82 0.29 -6.29
C PHE A 396 -16.41 0.03 -5.77
N HIS A 397 -15.39 0.40 -6.55
CA HIS A 397 -14.13 0.74 -5.91
C HIS A 397 -14.23 2.18 -5.44
N PRO A 398 -13.57 2.50 -4.31
CA PRO A 398 -13.43 3.88 -3.90
C PRO A 398 -12.96 4.72 -5.09
N PRO A 399 -13.43 5.98 -5.21
CA PRO A 399 -13.00 6.86 -6.28
C PRO A 399 -11.48 6.88 -6.44
N LEU A 400 -10.98 7.12 -7.65
CA LEU A 400 -9.53 7.22 -7.85
C LEU A 400 -8.91 8.21 -6.85
N ASP A 401 -7.67 7.91 -6.43
CA ASP A 401 -6.94 8.66 -5.40
C ASP A 401 -7.50 8.55 -3.96
N ASN A 402 -8.49 7.70 -3.73
CA ASN A 402 -8.86 7.27 -2.38
C ASN A 402 -8.15 5.97 -1.97
N PRO A 403 -8.08 5.67 -0.66
CA PRO A 403 -7.73 4.34 -0.19
C PRO A 403 -8.72 3.29 -0.70
N LEU A 404 -8.24 2.06 -0.96
CA LEU A 404 -9.07 0.95 -1.40
C LEU A 404 -10.06 0.46 -0.34
N VAL A 405 -9.86 0.84 0.92
CA VAL A 405 -10.76 0.55 2.03
C VAL A 405 -11.10 1.87 2.74
N ASN A 406 -12.35 2.28 2.64
CA ASN A 406 -12.90 3.49 3.26
C ASN A 406 -14.16 3.21 4.10
N ASP A 407 -14.78 2.05 3.94
CA ASP A 407 -15.98 1.59 4.63
C ASP A 407 -15.98 0.06 4.79
N ASP A 408 -17.04 -0.50 5.37
CA ASP A 408 -17.12 -1.94 5.64
C ASP A 408 -17.28 -2.78 4.36
N TYR A 409 -17.95 -2.23 3.35
CA TYR A 409 -18.19 -2.88 2.07
C TYR A 409 -16.90 -3.03 1.28
N SER A 410 -16.18 -1.92 1.09
CA SER A 410 -14.88 -1.86 0.44
C SER A 410 -13.86 -2.72 1.18
N PHE A 411 -13.90 -2.79 2.52
CA PHE A 411 -13.05 -3.71 3.29
C PHE A 411 -13.27 -5.17 2.92
N LEU A 412 -14.52 -5.66 2.95
CA LEU A 412 -14.79 -7.06 2.63
C LEU A 412 -14.49 -7.35 1.15
N GLN A 413 -14.94 -6.47 0.26
CA GLN A 413 -14.69 -6.61 -1.18
C GLN A 413 -13.19 -6.69 -1.48
N HIS A 414 -12.41 -5.73 -0.97
CA HIS A 414 -10.97 -5.68 -1.17
C HIS A 414 -10.29 -6.91 -0.54
N SER A 415 -10.65 -7.27 0.70
CA SER A 415 -10.05 -8.41 1.39
C SER A 415 -10.27 -9.72 0.65
N ILE A 416 -11.49 -9.98 0.16
CA ILE A 416 -11.81 -11.17 -0.63
C ILE A 416 -10.99 -11.17 -1.92
N LEU A 417 -10.99 -10.06 -2.67
CA LEU A 417 -10.23 -9.95 -3.92
C LEU A 417 -8.73 -10.13 -3.70
N SER A 418 -8.15 -9.52 -2.67
CA SER A 418 -6.73 -9.67 -2.32
C SER A 418 -6.37 -11.10 -1.96
N ILE A 419 -7.21 -11.80 -1.19
CA ILE A 419 -6.99 -13.21 -0.86
C ILE A 419 -7.01 -14.07 -2.12
N ILE A 420 -8.00 -13.89 -3.00
CA ILE A 420 -8.10 -14.61 -4.27
C ILE A 420 -6.85 -14.32 -5.10
N ASN A 421 -6.60 -13.06 -5.41
CA ASN A 421 -5.51 -12.62 -6.28
C ASN A 421 -4.15 -13.12 -5.77
N TYR A 422 -3.88 -13.00 -4.47
CA TYR A 422 -2.62 -13.49 -3.89
C TYR A 422 -2.49 -15.01 -3.99
N THR A 423 -3.59 -15.76 -3.78
CA THR A 423 -3.58 -17.23 -3.87
C THR A 423 -3.16 -17.70 -5.27
N PHE A 424 -3.75 -17.10 -6.31
CA PHE A 424 -3.54 -17.56 -7.70
C PHE A 424 -2.31 -16.96 -8.36
N HIS A 425 -1.97 -15.69 -8.08
CA HIS A 425 -0.83 -15.03 -8.72
C HIS A 425 0.49 -15.25 -7.99
N HIS A 426 0.47 -15.36 -6.65
CA HIS A 426 1.69 -15.33 -5.83
C HIS A 426 1.95 -16.63 -5.08
N SER A 427 0.91 -17.21 -4.46
CA SER A 427 1.04 -18.51 -3.78
C SER A 427 1.00 -19.68 -4.78
N LYS A 428 0.48 -19.45 -5.99
CA LYS A 428 0.33 -20.43 -7.07
C LYS A 428 -0.43 -21.69 -6.63
N GLU A 429 -1.38 -21.54 -5.72
CA GLU A 429 -2.23 -22.64 -5.24
C GLU A 429 -3.46 -22.78 -6.17
N ASP A 430 -3.59 -23.91 -6.89
CA ASP A 430 -4.69 -24.15 -7.86
C ASP A 430 -5.33 -25.54 -7.73
N SER A 431 -5.73 -25.92 -6.50
CA SER A 431 -6.49 -27.16 -6.28
C SER A 431 -7.97 -27.01 -6.65
N LEU A 432 -8.68 -28.13 -6.85
CA LEU A 432 -10.12 -28.12 -7.15
C LEU A 432 -10.93 -27.42 -6.05
N GLU A 433 -10.56 -27.66 -4.79
CA GLU A 433 -11.20 -27.09 -3.61
C GLU A 433 -10.98 -25.58 -3.55
N ILE A 434 -9.77 -25.11 -3.86
CA ILE A 434 -9.44 -23.68 -3.93
C ILE A 434 -10.18 -22.99 -5.09
N ARG A 435 -10.28 -23.64 -6.26
CA ARG A 435 -11.08 -23.13 -7.39
C ARG A 435 -12.56 -23.05 -7.07
N ALA A 436 -13.11 -24.04 -6.36
CA ALA A 436 -14.49 -24.03 -5.90
C ALA A 436 -14.75 -22.86 -4.93
N ALA A 437 -13.87 -22.66 -3.94
CA ALA A 437 -13.96 -21.52 -3.03
C ALA A 437 -13.87 -20.17 -3.75
N ARG A 438 -12.91 -20.01 -4.69
CA ARG A 438 -12.80 -18.82 -5.55
C ARG A 438 -14.10 -18.55 -6.32
N ARG A 439 -14.70 -19.58 -6.92
CA ARG A 439 -15.94 -19.44 -7.68
C ARG A 439 -17.06 -18.92 -6.79
N VAL A 440 -17.26 -19.51 -5.61
CA VAL A 440 -18.28 -19.06 -4.64
C VAL A 440 -18.05 -17.60 -4.25
N LEU A 441 -16.81 -17.22 -3.95
CA LEU A 441 -16.47 -15.85 -3.56
C LEU A 441 -16.68 -14.86 -4.73
N ASN A 442 -16.21 -15.17 -5.94
CA ASN A 442 -16.39 -14.32 -7.12
C ASN A 442 -17.87 -14.16 -7.50
N ASP A 443 -18.63 -15.27 -7.54
CA ASP A 443 -20.06 -15.22 -7.85
C ASP A 443 -20.82 -14.39 -6.80
N THR A 444 -20.38 -14.44 -5.53
CA THR A 444 -20.95 -13.60 -4.46
C THR A 444 -20.56 -12.14 -4.63
N LEU A 445 -19.30 -11.83 -4.98
CA LEU A 445 -18.88 -10.46 -5.27
C LEU A 445 -19.69 -9.86 -6.42
N GLU A 446 -19.93 -10.61 -7.50
CA GLU A 446 -20.77 -10.14 -8.61
C GLU A 446 -22.22 -9.89 -8.19
N LYS A 447 -22.81 -10.77 -7.37
CA LYS A 447 -24.16 -10.55 -6.83
C LYS A 447 -24.24 -9.38 -5.85
N ALA A 448 -23.22 -9.22 -5.00
CA ALA A 448 -23.12 -8.15 -4.03
C ALA A 448 -22.95 -6.78 -4.71
N LYS A 449 -22.33 -6.74 -5.90
CA LYS A 449 -22.29 -5.54 -6.74
C LYS A 449 -23.69 -5.12 -7.16
N THR A 450 -24.50 -6.03 -7.68
CA THR A 450 -25.85 -5.73 -8.21
C THR A 450 -26.92 -5.61 -7.12
N CYS A 451 -26.54 -5.51 -5.85
CA CYS A 451 -27.46 -5.50 -4.72
C CYS A 451 -27.77 -4.06 -4.30
N ASN A 452 -29.06 -3.70 -4.26
CA ASN A 452 -29.50 -2.34 -3.94
C ASN A 452 -29.50 -2.04 -2.42
N SER A 453 -29.14 -3.02 -1.57
CA SER A 453 -28.96 -2.82 -0.13
C SER A 453 -27.51 -3.14 0.25
N PRO A 454 -26.73 -2.15 0.70
CA PRO A 454 -25.39 -2.37 1.21
C PRO A 454 -25.34 -3.41 2.34
N GLU A 455 -26.34 -3.40 3.22
CA GLU A 455 -26.45 -4.34 4.35
C GLU A 455 -26.62 -5.79 3.86
N LEU A 456 -27.50 -6.01 2.89
CA LEU A 456 -27.72 -7.33 2.31
C LEU A 456 -26.48 -7.80 1.54
N ALA A 457 -25.84 -6.90 0.78
CA ALA A 457 -24.61 -7.20 0.06
C ALA A 457 -23.47 -7.62 1.02
N MET A 458 -23.35 -6.91 2.14
CA MET A 458 -22.42 -7.22 3.22
C MET A 458 -22.71 -8.59 3.84
N GLU A 459 -23.97 -8.87 4.17
CA GLU A 459 -24.37 -10.16 4.75
C GLU A 459 -24.09 -11.33 3.80
N MET A 460 -24.32 -11.14 2.49
CA MET A 460 -24.01 -12.13 1.46
C MET A 460 -22.51 -12.42 1.41
N MET A 461 -21.67 -11.38 1.36
CA MET A 461 -20.21 -11.52 1.35
C MET A 461 -19.70 -12.22 2.62
N GLN A 462 -20.20 -11.84 3.81
CA GLN A 462 -19.83 -12.47 5.08
C GLN A 462 -20.20 -13.96 5.11
N ARG A 463 -21.41 -14.31 4.66
CA ARG A 463 -21.85 -15.71 4.56
C ARG A 463 -20.95 -16.51 3.63
N ALA A 464 -20.60 -15.97 2.47
CA ALA A 464 -19.69 -16.62 1.53
C ALA A 464 -18.28 -16.81 2.10
N VAL A 465 -17.74 -15.81 2.80
CA VAL A 465 -16.45 -15.92 3.50
C VAL A 465 -16.48 -17.02 4.55
N ARG A 466 -17.52 -17.08 5.40
CA ARG A 466 -17.65 -18.13 6.42
C ARG A 466 -17.77 -19.52 5.80
N ALA A 467 -18.61 -19.67 4.77
CA ALA A 467 -18.79 -20.94 4.08
C ALA A 467 -17.49 -21.42 3.42
N ALA A 468 -16.78 -20.53 2.70
CA ALA A 468 -15.51 -20.84 2.09
C ALA A 468 -14.42 -21.15 3.13
N ALA A 469 -14.38 -20.41 4.23
CA ALA A 469 -13.45 -20.65 5.34
C ALA A 469 -13.69 -22.01 5.98
N ALA A 470 -14.94 -22.37 6.29
CA ALA A 470 -15.29 -23.66 6.86
C ALA A 470 -14.90 -24.81 5.93
N TYR A 471 -15.33 -24.74 4.66
CA TYR A 471 -15.01 -25.73 3.65
C TYR A 471 -13.50 -25.95 3.46
N LEU A 472 -12.72 -24.86 3.39
CA LEU A 472 -11.27 -24.96 3.22
C LEU A 472 -10.53 -25.35 4.51
N ASN A 473 -11.06 -25.02 5.68
CA ASN A 473 -10.47 -25.49 6.94
C ASN A 473 -10.60 -27.02 7.10
N GLU A 474 -11.63 -27.63 6.52
CA GLU A 474 -11.79 -29.09 6.51
C GLU A 474 -10.97 -29.75 5.39
N SER A 475 -11.02 -29.18 4.18
CA SER A 475 -10.42 -29.81 2.99
C SER A 475 -8.95 -29.45 2.75
N LYS A 476 -8.54 -28.20 3.01
CA LYS A 476 -7.19 -27.64 2.77
C LYS A 476 -6.74 -26.69 3.89
N PRO A 477 -6.70 -27.11 5.17
CA PRO A 477 -6.42 -26.24 6.32
C PRO A 477 -5.08 -25.51 6.25
N THR A 478 -4.11 -26.05 5.52
CA THR A 478 -2.76 -25.48 5.39
C THR A 478 -2.63 -24.45 4.27
N SER A 479 -3.61 -24.36 3.37
CA SER A 479 -3.59 -23.42 2.23
C SER A 479 -3.53 -21.97 2.70
N TYR A 480 -2.94 -21.10 1.88
CA TYR A 480 -2.95 -19.67 2.13
C TYR A 480 -4.39 -19.15 2.26
N MET A 481 -5.25 -19.53 1.31
CA MET A 481 -6.65 -19.08 1.26
C MET A 481 -7.42 -19.47 2.55
N ALA A 482 -7.30 -20.71 3.03
CA ALA A 482 -7.95 -21.14 4.28
C ALA A 482 -7.54 -20.27 5.46
N LYS A 483 -6.22 -20.06 5.63
CA LYS A 483 -5.67 -19.27 6.73
C LYS A 483 -6.14 -17.82 6.72
N GLN A 484 -6.20 -17.18 5.55
CA GLN A 484 -6.65 -15.78 5.47
C GLN A 484 -8.16 -15.65 5.63
N LEU A 485 -8.96 -16.53 5.00
CA LEU A 485 -10.42 -16.49 5.16
C LEU A 485 -10.83 -16.76 6.60
N LYS A 486 -10.13 -17.64 7.32
CA LYS A 486 -10.34 -17.84 8.76
C LYS A 486 -10.15 -16.55 9.58
N LYS A 487 -9.16 -15.72 9.24
CA LYS A 487 -8.95 -14.42 9.89
C LYS A 487 -10.02 -13.40 9.52
N LEU A 488 -10.55 -13.47 8.30
CA LEU A 488 -11.58 -12.56 7.80
C LEU A 488 -13.00 -12.94 8.28
N ALA A 489 -13.25 -14.22 8.55
CA ALA A 489 -14.57 -14.74 8.91
C ALA A 489 -15.08 -14.26 10.28
N ILE A 490 -14.19 -13.91 11.20
CA ILE A 490 -14.54 -13.46 12.55
C ILE A 490 -15.05 -12.02 12.48
N GLY A 491 -16.36 -11.85 12.64
CA GLY A 491 -17.01 -10.54 12.70
C GLY A 491 -17.07 -9.92 14.09
N PRO A 492 -17.54 -8.66 14.23
CA PRO A 492 -17.68 -7.96 15.50
C PRO A 492 -18.61 -8.69 16.46
N ASN A 493 -19.76 -9.18 16.00
CA ASN A 493 -20.72 -9.88 16.86
C ASN A 493 -20.15 -11.20 17.38
N GLU A 494 -19.53 -11.99 16.51
CA GLU A 494 -18.90 -13.26 16.88
C GLU A 494 -17.70 -13.03 17.82
N TYR A 495 -16.90 -11.99 17.57
CA TYR A 495 -15.83 -11.58 18.47
C TYR A 495 -16.36 -11.20 19.86
N ILE A 496 -17.41 -10.36 19.91
CA ILE A 496 -18.05 -9.93 21.17
C ILE A 496 -18.61 -11.13 21.93
N GLU A 497 -19.27 -12.06 21.23
CA GLU A 497 -19.80 -13.30 21.83
C GLU A 497 -18.68 -14.17 22.40
N GLN A 498 -17.61 -14.43 21.64
CA GLN A 498 -16.47 -15.22 22.10
C GLN A 498 -15.80 -14.60 23.34
N VAL A 499 -15.67 -13.27 23.38
CA VAL A 499 -15.14 -12.56 24.56
C VAL A 499 -16.11 -12.64 25.73
N GLY A 500 -17.42 -12.44 25.49
CA GLY A 500 -18.47 -12.53 26.50
C GLY A 500 -18.52 -13.90 27.16
N GLU A 501 -18.47 -14.97 26.36
CA GLU A 501 -18.39 -16.36 26.82
C GLU A 501 -17.13 -16.63 27.64
N LEU A 502 -15.98 -16.11 27.21
CA LEU A 502 -14.73 -16.23 27.95
C LEU A 502 -14.79 -15.53 29.31
N ILE A 503 -15.30 -14.30 29.36
CA ILE A 503 -15.50 -13.55 30.60
C ILE A 503 -16.44 -14.32 31.52
N GLU A 504 -17.55 -14.80 30.98
CA GLU A 504 -18.56 -15.54 31.72
C GLU A 504 -18.02 -16.85 32.30
N LEU A 505 -17.24 -17.60 31.51
CA LEU A 505 -16.56 -18.82 31.94
C LEU A 505 -15.62 -18.58 33.13
N HIS A 506 -14.91 -17.44 33.13
CA HIS A 506 -14.01 -17.07 34.22
C HIS A 506 -14.72 -16.51 35.46
N CYS A 507 -15.86 -15.83 35.27
CA CYS A 507 -16.62 -15.23 36.36
C CYS A 507 -17.61 -16.20 37.05
N ARG A 508 -18.17 -17.20 36.33
CA ARG A 508 -19.18 -18.15 36.85
C ARG A 508 -18.61 -19.16 37.86
N ASN A 509 -19.44 -19.51 38.85
CA ASN A 509 -19.31 -20.67 39.76
C ASN A 509 -17.90 -20.92 40.33
N ASN A 510 -17.16 -19.86 40.69
CA ASN A 510 -15.80 -19.96 41.24
C ASN A 510 -14.83 -20.82 40.39
N ARG A 511 -15.02 -20.85 39.05
CA ARG A 511 -14.12 -21.57 38.14
C ARG A 511 -12.74 -20.93 38.05
N ASN A 512 -12.68 -19.60 38.13
CA ASN A 512 -11.45 -18.88 38.38
C ASN A 512 -11.49 -18.29 39.80
N ARG A 513 -10.81 -18.97 40.72
CA ARG A 513 -10.71 -18.56 42.14
C ARG A 513 -9.62 -17.51 42.38
N GLU A 514 -8.71 -17.34 41.42
CA GLU A 514 -7.66 -16.32 41.48
C GLU A 514 -8.23 -14.90 41.31
N LEU A 515 -9.36 -14.74 40.61
CA LEU A 515 -9.99 -13.42 40.44
C LEU A 515 -10.67 -12.96 41.73
N HIS A 516 -10.24 -11.79 42.24
CA HIS A 516 -10.94 -11.07 43.30
C HIS A 516 -12.33 -10.58 42.84
N TYR A 517 -13.27 -10.37 43.78
CA TYR A 517 -14.63 -9.89 43.47
C TYR A 517 -14.63 -8.59 42.65
N SER A 518 -13.79 -7.60 42.99
CA SER A 518 -13.66 -6.35 42.23
C SER A 518 -13.19 -6.59 40.79
N GLN A 519 -12.30 -7.56 40.56
CA GLN A 519 -11.84 -7.93 39.22
C GLN A 519 -12.96 -8.61 38.42
N LYS A 520 -13.80 -9.43 39.07
CA LYS A 520 -14.99 -10.04 38.43
C LYS A 520 -16.01 -8.97 38.04
N ASN A 521 -16.27 -7.99 38.90
CA ASN A 521 -17.18 -6.88 38.58
C ASN A 521 -16.67 -6.07 37.37
N TYR A 522 -15.39 -5.70 37.36
CA TYR A 522 -14.78 -5.04 36.20
C TYR A 522 -14.98 -5.83 34.90
N LEU A 523 -14.80 -7.15 34.92
CA LEU A 523 -15.02 -7.98 33.73
C LEU A 523 -16.49 -8.02 33.30
N GLN A 524 -17.45 -7.97 34.24
CA GLN A 524 -18.87 -7.87 33.90
C GLN A 524 -19.22 -6.51 33.31
N ASP A 525 -18.65 -5.42 33.81
CA ASP A 525 -18.84 -4.08 33.24
C ASP A 525 -18.31 -4.04 31.80
N ILE A 526 -17.17 -4.68 31.53
CA ILE A 526 -16.63 -4.81 30.18
C ILE A 526 -17.60 -5.59 29.28
N ARG A 527 -18.17 -6.70 29.75
CA ARG A 527 -19.18 -7.46 28.99
C ARG A 527 -20.38 -6.58 28.63
N GLN A 528 -20.88 -5.76 29.56
CA GLN A 528 -21.97 -4.83 29.28
C GLN A 528 -21.61 -3.77 28.23
N GLN A 529 -20.39 -3.22 28.29
CA GLN A 529 -19.89 -2.28 27.28
C GLN A 529 -19.80 -2.93 25.89
N LEU A 530 -19.40 -4.20 25.81
CA LEU A 530 -19.35 -4.92 24.54
C LEU A 530 -20.75 -5.17 23.96
N GLU A 531 -21.74 -5.50 24.80
CA GLU A 531 -23.13 -5.62 24.35
C GLU A 531 -23.70 -4.26 23.88
N SER A 532 -23.35 -3.14 24.53
CA SER A 532 -23.76 -1.83 24.02
C SER A 532 -23.17 -1.53 22.64
N ILE A 533 -21.89 -1.88 22.39
CA ILE A 533 -21.26 -1.73 21.07
C ILE A 533 -21.96 -2.62 20.03
N LYS A 534 -22.32 -3.85 20.40
CA LYS A 534 -23.04 -4.78 19.52
C LYS A 534 -24.39 -4.19 19.05
N MET A 535 -25.13 -3.58 19.98
CA MET A 535 -26.47 -3.02 19.73
C MET A 535 -26.47 -1.60 19.15
N ASP A 536 -25.32 -0.90 19.15
CA ASP A 536 -25.23 0.46 18.62
C ASP A 536 -25.46 0.49 17.10
N SER A 537 -26.51 1.16 16.64
CA SER A 537 -26.81 1.29 15.21
C SER A 537 -26.01 2.38 14.51
N GLN A 538 -25.30 3.25 15.24
CA GLN A 538 -24.46 4.32 14.70
C GLN A 538 -23.07 3.83 14.30
N LEU A 539 -22.62 2.70 14.86
CA LEU A 539 -21.31 2.13 14.57
C LEU A 539 -21.36 1.20 13.35
N GLY A 540 -20.49 1.45 12.38
CA GLY A 540 -20.23 0.50 11.28
C GLY A 540 -19.62 -0.82 11.78
N TYR A 541 -19.66 -1.85 10.95
CA TYR A 541 -19.15 -3.21 11.24
C TYR A 541 -17.69 -3.22 11.68
N LEU A 542 -16.79 -2.54 10.98
CA LEU A 542 -15.37 -2.44 11.35
C LEU A 542 -15.16 -1.58 12.59
N GLN A 543 -15.93 -0.50 12.73
CA GLN A 543 -15.83 0.37 13.89
C GLN A 543 -16.21 -0.39 15.17
N LYS A 544 -17.29 -1.17 15.15
CA LYS A 544 -17.66 -2.08 16.24
C LYS A 544 -16.52 -3.02 16.61
N LEU A 545 -15.88 -3.66 15.63
CA LEU A 545 -14.77 -4.57 15.88
C LEU A 545 -13.56 -3.85 16.49
N ARG A 546 -13.21 -2.66 15.99
CA ARG A 546 -12.10 -1.84 16.50
C ARG A 546 -12.34 -1.39 17.93
N GLU A 547 -13.53 -0.87 18.23
CA GLU A 547 -13.90 -0.43 19.58
C GLU A 547 -13.93 -1.60 20.57
N ALA A 548 -14.55 -2.73 20.17
CA ALA A 548 -14.56 -3.94 20.98
C ALA A 548 -13.13 -4.42 21.28
N LYS A 549 -12.27 -4.54 20.26
CA LYS A 549 -10.85 -4.90 20.46
C LYS A 549 -10.11 -3.92 21.34
N ALA A 550 -10.36 -2.61 21.21
CA ALA A 550 -9.71 -1.58 22.02
C ALA A 550 -10.03 -1.72 23.51
N ILE A 551 -11.29 -2.04 23.85
CA ILE A 551 -11.71 -2.31 25.23
C ILE A 551 -11.06 -3.60 25.75
N VAL A 552 -11.18 -4.70 25.01
CA VAL A 552 -10.74 -6.03 25.44
C VAL A 552 -9.22 -6.10 25.60
N LYS A 553 -8.47 -5.39 24.75
CA LYS A 553 -7.01 -5.30 24.82
C LYS A 553 -6.50 -4.68 26.12
N LYS A 554 -7.30 -3.84 26.80
CA LYS A 554 -6.93 -3.19 28.07
C LYS A 554 -7.09 -4.13 29.27
N ILE A 555 -7.92 -5.17 29.18
CA ILE A 555 -8.28 -6.03 30.32
C ILE A 555 -7.05 -6.56 31.07
N PRO A 556 -6.03 -7.19 30.42
CA PRO A 556 -4.92 -7.78 31.17
C PRO A 556 -4.14 -6.77 32.01
N LYS A 557 -3.97 -5.55 31.48
CA LYS A 557 -3.26 -4.48 32.14
C LYS A 557 -4.06 -3.90 33.30
N THR A 558 -5.35 -3.65 33.10
CA THR A 558 -6.22 -3.14 34.17
C THR A 558 -6.28 -4.13 35.33
N LEU A 559 -6.41 -5.42 35.05
CA LEU A 559 -6.37 -6.47 36.08
C LEU A 559 -5.06 -6.45 36.89
N GLN A 560 -3.92 -6.24 36.22
CA GLN A 560 -2.62 -6.11 36.88
C GLN A 560 -2.53 -4.83 37.72
N GLN A 561 -2.98 -3.69 37.19
CA GLN A 561 -2.96 -2.41 37.92
C GLN A 561 -3.85 -2.44 39.17
N MET A 562 -5.00 -3.12 39.11
CA MET A 562 -5.85 -3.35 40.28
C MET A 562 -5.10 -4.12 41.36
N GLN A 563 -4.32 -5.14 40.97
CA GLN A 563 -3.50 -5.92 41.90
C GLN A 563 -2.35 -5.10 42.50
N GLU A 564 -1.73 -4.21 41.72
CA GLU A 564 -0.62 -3.35 42.19
C GLU A 564 -1.10 -2.24 43.14
N LYS A 565 -2.33 -1.74 42.96
CA LYS A 565 -2.89 -0.63 43.74
C LYS A 565 -3.66 -1.07 44.98
N ASP A 566 -4.28 -2.25 44.96
CA ASP A 566 -5.11 -2.76 46.05
C ASP A 566 -4.46 -3.97 46.72
N THR A 567 -4.06 -3.79 47.98
CA THR A 567 -3.40 -4.83 48.78
C THR A 567 -4.32 -6.04 49.03
N THR A 568 -5.64 -5.84 49.09
CA THR A 568 -6.61 -6.93 49.27
C THR A 568 -6.66 -7.84 48.04
N ILE A 569 -6.65 -7.24 46.84
CA ILE A 569 -6.57 -7.96 45.57
C ILE A 569 -5.24 -8.69 45.45
N PHE A 570 -4.13 -8.04 45.82
CA PHE A 570 -2.81 -8.67 45.82
C PHE A 570 -2.76 -9.93 46.70
N ILE A 571 -3.21 -9.82 47.95
CA ILE A 571 -3.24 -10.94 48.90
C ILE A 571 -4.14 -12.05 48.39
N HIS A 572 -5.35 -11.73 47.91
CA HIS A 572 -6.29 -12.70 47.35
C HIS A 572 -5.66 -13.48 46.19
N ASN A 573 -5.13 -12.77 45.19
CA ASN A 573 -4.59 -13.38 43.99
C ASN A 573 -3.34 -14.23 44.29
N HIS A 574 -2.53 -13.85 45.29
CA HIS A 574 -1.33 -14.61 45.69
C HIS A 574 -1.66 -15.84 46.55
N MET A 575 -2.70 -15.77 47.38
CA MET A 575 -3.10 -16.84 48.29
C MET A 575 -4.03 -17.85 47.64
N ALA A 576 -4.90 -17.43 46.70
CA ALA A 576 -5.88 -18.30 46.05
C ALA A 576 -5.26 -19.55 45.40
N PRO A 577 -4.14 -19.48 44.63
CA PRO A 577 -3.50 -20.68 44.09
C PRO A 577 -3.03 -21.66 45.18
N ARG A 578 -2.66 -21.13 46.36
CA ARG A 578 -2.15 -21.92 47.50
C ARG A 578 -3.24 -22.51 48.38
N LEU A 579 -4.45 -21.94 48.34
CA LEU A 579 -5.57 -22.37 49.18
C LEU A 579 -6.42 -23.46 48.52
N TYR A 580 -6.29 -23.69 47.20
CA TYR A 580 -7.18 -24.54 46.43
C TYR A 580 -6.47 -25.64 45.60
N PHE A 581 -5.40 -26.24 46.14
CA PHE A 581 -4.57 -27.26 45.46
C PHE A 581 -5.32 -28.53 45.00
N TYR A 582 -6.51 -28.83 45.53
CA TYR A 582 -7.22 -30.10 45.32
C TYR A 582 -8.50 -30.02 44.47
N SER A 583 -8.80 -28.92 43.77
CA SER A 583 -10.01 -28.87 42.93
C SER A 583 -9.72 -28.96 41.43
N ASP A 584 -10.50 -29.78 40.73
CA ASP A 584 -10.43 -29.99 39.28
C ASP A 584 -10.45 -28.69 38.47
N LYS A 585 -9.63 -28.68 37.40
CA LYS A 585 -9.58 -27.68 36.30
C LYS A 585 -9.88 -26.23 36.72
N ILE A 586 -9.13 -25.69 37.69
CA ILE A 586 -9.22 -24.26 38.04
C ILE A 586 -8.64 -23.43 36.90
N LEU A 587 -9.41 -22.44 36.43
CA LEU A 587 -8.96 -21.43 35.51
C LEU A 587 -8.13 -20.38 36.25
N THR A 588 -7.06 -19.89 35.62
CA THR A 588 -6.13 -18.89 36.20
C THR A 588 -6.26 -17.54 35.51
N ILE A 589 -5.83 -16.46 36.18
CA ILE A 589 -5.69 -15.13 35.57
C ILE A 589 -4.74 -15.22 34.36
N LYS A 590 -3.69 -16.03 34.45
CA LYS A 590 -2.75 -16.27 33.34
C LYS A 590 -3.44 -16.89 32.11
N GLN A 591 -4.36 -17.84 32.31
CA GLN A 591 -5.16 -18.41 31.22
C GLN A 591 -6.12 -17.39 30.63
N LEU A 592 -6.79 -16.58 31.46
CA LEU A 592 -7.65 -15.48 30.99
C LEU A 592 -6.86 -14.51 30.11
N THR A 593 -5.74 -14.02 30.61
CA THR A 593 -4.85 -13.13 29.85
C THR A 593 -4.38 -13.77 28.55
N SER A 594 -4.07 -15.08 28.56
CA SER A 594 -3.63 -15.77 27.34
C SER A 594 -4.76 -15.87 26.31
N ALA A 595 -5.97 -16.19 26.73
CA ALA A 595 -7.13 -16.28 25.83
C ALA A 595 -7.55 -14.91 25.28
N ILE A 596 -7.57 -13.87 26.13
CA ILE A 596 -7.80 -12.49 25.72
C ILE A 596 -6.76 -12.04 24.68
N ASN A 597 -5.48 -12.34 24.90
CA ASN A 597 -4.42 -11.99 23.95
C ASN A 597 -4.60 -12.72 22.61
N GLN A 598 -5.04 -13.98 22.62
CA GLN A 598 -5.33 -14.75 21.40
C GLN A 598 -6.51 -14.17 20.62
N LEU A 599 -7.60 -13.79 21.30
CA LEU A 599 -8.74 -13.12 20.68
C LEU A 599 -8.35 -11.76 20.09
N ASN A 600 -7.43 -11.04 20.73
CA ASN A 600 -6.86 -9.77 20.25
C ASN A 600 -5.68 -9.91 19.28
N ALA A 601 -5.45 -11.10 18.74
CA ALA A 601 -4.49 -11.25 17.66
C ALA A 601 -4.90 -10.40 16.45
N PRO A 602 -3.93 -9.89 15.66
CA PRO A 602 -4.24 -9.11 14.47
C PRO A 602 -5.17 -9.86 13.51
N GLY A 603 -6.23 -9.18 13.06
CA GLY A 603 -7.13 -9.66 12.01
C GLY A 603 -6.48 -9.62 10.62
N PHE A 604 -7.27 -9.87 9.58
CA PHE A 604 -6.81 -9.67 8.20
C PHE A 604 -6.39 -8.20 7.97
N GLY A 605 -5.20 -7.97 7.40
CA GLY A 605 -4.67 -6.62 7.12
C GLY A 605 -4.03 -5.88 8.32
N GLU A 606 -4.31 -6.30 9.55
CA GLU A 606 -3.75 -5.71 10.77
C GLU A 606 -2.33 -6.24 11.05
N ILE A 607 -1.50 -5.40 11.69
CA ILE A 607 -0.21 -5.82 12.27
C ILE A 607 -0.24 -5.58 13.78
N SER A 608 0.48 -6.40 14.53
CA SER A 608 0.60 -6.18 15.97
C SER A 608 1.55 -5.02 16.30
N ILE A 609 1.45 -4.51 17.52
CA ILE A 609 2.40 -3.52 18.03
C ILE A 609 3.82 -4.11 18.05
N ALA A 610 3.98 -5.38 18.44
CA ALA A 610 5.26 -6.08 18.40
C ALA A 610 5.88 -6.09 16.99
N GLN A 611 5.10 -6.43 15.96
CA GLN A 611 5.58 -6.41 14.58
C GLN A 611 5.98 -5.00 14.14
N LYS A 612 5.17 -3.99 14.47
CA LYS A 612 5.50 -2.57 14.18
C LYS A 612 6.84 -2.16 14.81
N MET A 613 7.07 -2.52 16.06
CA MET A 613 8.34 -2.26 16.76
C MET A 613 9.50 -3.06 16.18
N ALA A 614 9.30 -4.36 15.92
CA ALA A 614 10.31 -5.25 15.36
C ALA A 614 10.80 -4.75 14.00
N ARG A 615 9.90 -4.25 13.14
CA ARG A 615 10.24 -3.66 11.84
C ARG A 615 11.20 -2.47 11.97
N ARG A 616 11.10 -1.65 13.02
CA ARG A 616 12.04 -0.54 13.23
C ARG A 616 13.45 -1.04 13.57
N PHE A 617 13.56 -2.04 14.43
CA PHE A 617 14.84 -2.66 14.76
C PHE A 617 15.42 -3.45 13.56
N ALA A 618 14.58 -4.11 12.78
CA ALA A 618 14.97 -4.75 11.53
C ALA A 618 15.55 -3.72 10.55
N GLY A 619 14.89 -2.58 10.33
CA GLY A 619 15.42 -1.53 9.45
C GLY A 619 16.74 -0.90 9.92
N TYR A 620 16.95 -0.78 11.23
CA TYR A 620 18.27 -0.42 11.77
C TYR A 620 19.32 -1.50 11.45
N THR A 621 18.97 -2.78 11.63
CA THR A 621 19.86 -3.91 11.34
C THR A 621 20.19 -4.00 9.85
N GLU A 622 19.21 -3.85 8.96
CA GLU A 622 19.42 -3.90 7.51
C GLU A 622 20.35 -2.78 7.03
N ARG A 623 20.24 -1.57 7.60
CA ARG A 623 21.19 -0.48 7.30
C ARG A 623 22.60 -0.77 7.78
N ASN A 624 22.75 -1.36 8.97
CA ASN A 624 24.08 -1.79 9.43
C ASN A 624 24.68 -2.84 8.48
N ARG A 625 23.88 -3.82 8.03
CA ARG A 625 24.31 -4.81 7.04
C ARG A 625 24.67 -4.20 5.69
N PHE A 626 23.85 -3.26 5.20
CA PHE A 626 24.12 -2.52 3.97
C PHE A 626 25.48 -1.85 4.06
N TRP A 627 25.73 -1.05 5.10
CA TRP A 627 26.99 -0.32 5.26
C TRP A 627 28.20 -1.20 5.51
N GLU A 628 28.03 -2.33 6.20
CA GLU A 628 29.08 -3.34 6.32
C GLU A 628 29.44 -3.93 4.93
N GLY A 629 28.43 -4.20 4.12
CA GLY A 629 28.58 -4.64 2.73
C GLY A 629 29.25 -3.58 1.86
N VAL A 630 28.77 -2.34 1.89
CA VAL A 630 29.34 -1.19 1.17
C VAL A 630 30.82 -1.05 1.52
N LYS A 631 31.18 -1.09 2.82
CA LYS A 631 32.57 -1.02 3.24
C LYS A 631 33.39 -2.14 2.61
N LYS A 632 32.92 -3.39 2.64
CA LYS A 632 33.65 -4.53 2.05
C LYS A 632 33.81 -4.41 0.54
N VAL A 633 32.80 -3.92 -0.16
CA VAL A 633 32.77 -3.86 -1.63
C VAL A 633 33.51 -2.64 -2.16
N LEU A 634 33.39 -1.48 -1.51
CA LEU A 634 33.85 -0.20 -2.04
C LEU A 634 35.13 0.35 -1.42
N SER A 635 35.59 -0.14 -0.25
CA SER A 635 36.79 0.42 0.41
C SER A 635 38.07 0.30 -0.40
N ALA A 636 38.09 -0.59 -1.40
CA ALA A 636 39.21 -0.75 -2.33
C ALA A 636 39.20 0.25 -3.49
N VAL A 637 38.08 0.97 -3.68
CA VAL A 637 37.83 1.81 -4.87
C VAL A 637 37.69 3.27 -4.47
N ILE A 638 36.95 3.56 -3.41
CA ILE A 638 36.75 4.92 -2.88
C ILE A 638 36.82 4.94 -1.35
N PRO A 639 37.27 6.05 -0.74
CA PRO A 639 37.17 6.24 0.70
C PRO A 639 35.70 6.24 1.14
N ILE A 640 35.31 5.28 1.97
CA ILE A 640 33.95 5.20 2.51
C ILE A 640 33.93 5.67 3.96
N HIS A 641 33.19 6.75 4.22
CA HIS A 641 32.84 7.18 5.57
C HIS A 641 31.66 6.34 6.07
N ILE A 642 31.91 5.47 7.04
CA ILE A 642 30.83 4.71 7.69
C ILE A 642 29.94 5.69 8.45
N PRO A 643 28.60 5.61 8.29
CA PRO A 643 27.71 6.51 9.00
C PRO A 643 27.85 6.43 10.52
N PRO A 644 27.66 7.56 11.24
CA PRO A 644 27.86 7.65 12.68
C PRO A 644 26.87 6.81 13.51
N PHE A 645 25.79 6.30 12.90
CA PHE A 645 24.84 5.42 13.59
C PHE A 645 25.35 3.98 13.76
N PHE A 646 26.47 3.60 13.14
CA PHE A 646 27.02 2.25 13.17
C PHE A 646 27.77 1.96 14.48
N THR A 647 27.25 1.02 15.28
CA THR A 647 28.01 0.44 16.41
C THR A 647 27.66 -1.04 16.55
N PRO A 648 28.64 -1.96 16.70
CA PRO A 648 28.36 -3.39 16.87
C PRO A 648 27.38 -3.68 18.02
N PHE A 649 27.59 -3.05 19.18
CA PHE A 649 26.72 -3.23 20.35
C PHE A 649 25.24 -2.86 20.08
N LYS A 650 24.97 -1.69 19.48
CA LYS A 650 23.58 -1.29 19.17
C LYS A 650 22.96 -2.19 18.11
N ASN A 651 23.74 -2.70 17.16
CA ASN A 651 23.26 -3.64 16.16
C ASN A 651 22.86 -4.98 16.80
N ASP A 652 23.70 -5.54 17.67
CA ASP A 652 23.41 -6.79 18.39
C ASP A 652 22.18 -6.63 19.29
N LEU A 653 22.08 -5.50 19.99
CA LEU A 653 20.91 -5.18 20.81
C LEU A 653 19.64 -5.00 19.97
N ALA A 654 19.73 -4.39 18.78
CA ALA A 654 18.60 -4.29 17.85
C ALA A 654 18.11 -5.66 17.39
N ILE A 655 19.03 -6.58 17.05
CA ILE A 655 18.71 -7.96 16.69
C ILE A 655 18.04 -8.68 17.86
N GLU A 656 18.58 -8.56 19.07
CA GLU A 656 18.02 -9.17 20.28
C GLU A 656 16.59 -8.69 20.54
N LEU A 657 16.37 -7.37 20.53
CA LEU A 657 15.06 -6.77 20.77
C LEU A 657 14.06 -7.15 19.67
N GLY A 658 14.48 -7.08 18.39
CA GLY A 658 13.68 -7.51 17.25
C GLY A 658 13.24 -8.97 17.37
N TYR A 659 14.16 -9.87 17.72
CA TYR A 659 13.86 -11.29 17.94
C TYR A 659 12.87 -11.50 19.10
N LYS A 660 13.08 -10.83 20.23
CA LYS A 660 12.15 -10.92 21.38
C LYS A 660 10.73 -10.46 21.02
N LEU A 661 10.62 -9.38 20.24
CA LEU A 661 9.32 -8.86 19.76
C LEU A 661 8.67 -9.82 18.77
N HIS A 662 9.42 -10.37 17.81
CA HIS A 662 8.91 -11.34 16.85
C HIS A 662 8.40 -12.62 17.55
N LYS A 663 9.19 -13.17 18.47
CA LYS A 663 8.81 -14.35 19.26
C LYS A 663 7.61 -14.11 20.17
N LEU A 664 7.42 -12.86 20.63
CA LEU A 664 6.25 -12.48 21.39
C LEU A 664 5.00 -12.49 20.50
N ASP A 665 5.14 -11.99 19.28
CA ASP A 665 4.08 -11.99 18.27
C ASP A 665 3.67 -13.39 17.82
N GLU A 666 4.63 -14.26 17.48
CA GLU A 666 4.39 -15.68 17.12
C GLU A 666 3.60 -16.44 18.19
N LYS A 667 3.76 -16.05 19.46
CA LYS A 667 3.04 -16.64 20.59
C LYS A 667 1.62 -16.08 20.76
N GLY A 668 1.13 -15.27 19.83
CA GLY A 668 -0.15 -14.57 19.91
C GLY A 668 -0.17 -13.47 20.97
N LYS A 669 0.99 -12.90 21.32
CA LYS A 669 1.12 -11.90 22.40
C LYS A 669 1.70 -10.58 21.88
N GLY A 670 1.65 -10.36 20.56
CA GLY A 670 2.19 -9.17 19.92
C GLY A 670 1.53 -7.86 20.34
N ASN A 671 0.37 -7.93 20.99
CA ASN A 671 -0.37 -6.78 21.53
C ASN A 671 -0.39 -6.75 23.08
N ASP A 672 0.38 -7.63 23.75
CA ASP A 672 0.52 -7.66 25.22
C ASP A 672 1.38 -6.48 25.70
N ILE A 673 0.71 -5.37 26.02
CA ILE A 673 1.33 -4.09 26.40
C ILE A 673 2.34 -4.25 27.55
N THR A 674 2.03 -5.07 28.55
CA THR A 674 2.93 -5.31 29.69
C THR A 674 4.22 -5.99 29.25
N LYS A 675 4.15 -6.98 28.36
CA LYS A 675 5.35 -7.67 27.86
C LYS A 675 6.17 -6.80 26.92
N LEU A 676 5.50 -6.03 26.07
CA LEU A 676 6.16 -5.04 25.21
C LEU A 676 6.95 -4.04 26.04
N ALA A 677 6.32 -3.44 27.05
CA ALA A 677 6.97 -2.50 27.95
C ALA A 677 8.22 -3.10 28.63
N LYS A 678 8.14 -4.37 29.08
CA LYS A 678 9.29 -5.07 29.67
C LYS A 678 10.45 -5.27 28.67
N ILE A 679 10.15 -5.61 27.41
CA ILE A 679 11.18 -5.76 26.37
C ILE A 679 11.86 -4.42 26.09
N ILE A 680 11.08 -3.35 25.88
CA ILE A 680 11.62 -2.01 25.60
C ILE A 680 12.42 -1.47 26.78
N ALA A 681 11.90 -1.57 28.01
CA ALA A 681 12.63 -1.15 29.22
C ALA A 681 13.93 -1.96 29.44
N SER A 682 13.95 -3.23 29.04
CA SER A 682 15.19 -4.02 29.05
C SER A 682 16.22 -3.46 28.06
N GLY A 683 15.80 -3.07 26.86
CA GLY A 683 16.67 -2.42 25.88
C GLY A 683 17.21 -1.08 26.38
N GLU A 684 16.34 -0.25 26.95
CA GLU A 684 16.72 1.04 27.57
C GLU A 684 17.76 0.85 28.67
N ARG A 685 17.61 -0.14 29.56
CA ARG A 685 18.61 -0.41 30.60
C ARG A 685 19.95 -0.86 30.03
N GLN A 686 19.94 -1.73 29.01
CA GLN A 686 21.17 -2.20 28.38
C GLN A 686 21.94 -1.06 27.68
N ILE A 687 21.24 -0.18 26.97
CA ILE A 687 21.89 0.95 26.29
C ILE A 687 22.41 2.01 27.27
N HIS A 688 21.67 2.31 28.35
CA HIS A 688 22.15 3.23 29.38
C HIS A 688 23.39 2.69 30.09
N LYS A 689 23.43 1.38 30.38
CA LYS A 689 24.61 0.73 30.94
C LYS A 689 25.81 0.88 29.99
N TYR A 690 25.63 0.61 28.70
CA TYR A 690 26.69 0.78 27.70
C TYR A 690 27.23 2.23 27.64
N TYR A 691 26.37 3.25 27.72
CA TYR A 691 26.83 4.65 27.75
C TYR A 691 27.59 4.99 29.03
N SER A 692 27.14 4.47 30.17
CA SER A 692 27.86 4.61 31.44
C SER A 692 29.25 3.97 31.36
N ASP A 693 29.32 2.73 30.87
CA ASP A 693 30.56 1.94 30.81
C ASP A 693 31.57 2.53 29.82
N THR A 694 31.11 3.08 28.69
CA THR A 694 31.99 3.65 27.65
C THR A 694 32.32 5.13 27.86
N ARG A 695 31.65 5.82 28.80
CA ARG A 695 31.69 7.30 28.97
C ARG A 695 31.44 8.07 27.66
N ARG A 696 30.79 7.44 26.67
CA ARG A 696 30.48 8.02 25.36
C ARG A 696 28.97 8.06 25.19
N LEU A 697 28.39 9.25 25.34
CA LEU A 697 26.97 9.45 25.08
C LEU A 697 26.76 9.70 23.58
N VAL A 698 26.78 8.63 22.79
CA VAL A 698 26.40 8.71 21.37
C VAL A 698 24.90 8.40 21.26
N LYS A 699 24.05 9.33 21.71
CA LYS A 699 22.62 9.23 21.41
C LYS A 699 22.46 9.32 19.90
N GLY A 700 21.80 8.34 19.32
CA GLY A 700 21.63 8.24 17.87
C GLY A 700 20.30 7.65 17.50
N GLU A 701 20.24 7.04 16.34
CA GLU A 701 18.98 6.55 15.81
C GLU A 701 18.37 5.40 16.60
N PHE A 702 19.19 4.47 17.10
CA PHE A 702 18.72 3.38 17.96
C PHE A 702 17.94 3.90 19.18
N ASP A 703 18.40 4.99 19.79
CA ASP A 703 17.74 5.66 20.91
C ASP A 703 16.39 6.25 20.48
N ARG A 704 16.34 6.92 19.32
CA ARG A 704 15.09 7.43 18.73
C ARG A 704 14.10 6.28 18.43
N ILE A 705 14.58 5.10 18.05
CA ILE A 705 13.73 3.91 17.84
C ILE A 705 13.14 3.44 19.18
N LEU A 706 13.94 3.35 20.24
CA LEU A 706 13.45 3.00 21.58
C LEU A 706 12.40 4.01 22.07
N GLU A 707 12.65 5.30 21.92
CA GLU A 707 11.70 6.37 22.29
C GLU A 707 10.38 6.25 21.52
N LYS A 708 10.44 6.01 20.20
CA LYS A 708 9.24 5.79 19.38
C LYS A 708 8.49 4.52 19.79
N CYS A 709 9.18 3.43 20.09
CA CYS A 709 8.55 2.20 20.59
C CYS A 709 7.88 2.45 21.95
N ARG A 710 8.51 3.19 22.86
CA ARG A 710 7.86 3.61 24.12
C ARG A 710 6.63 4.48 23.86
N GLY A 711 6.72 5.41 22.92
CA GLY A 711 5.61 6.24 22.47
C GLY A 711 4.46 5.47 21.82
N ASP A 712 4.68 4.29 21.24
CA ASP A 712 3.60 3.42 20.74
C ASP A 712 2.85 2.69 21.87
N ILE A 713 3.47 2.58 23.05
CA ILE A 713 2.87 1.96 24.23
C ILE A 713 2.01 3.00 24.97
N TRP A 714 2.47 4.25 25.09
CA TRP A 714 1.89 5.29 25.98
C TRP A 714 0.44 5.74 25.66
N PRO A 715 0.01 5.96 24.40
CA PRO A 715 -1.38 6.28 24.07
C PRO A 715 -2.37 5.16 24.44
N GLU A 716 -1.90 3.91 24.44
CA GLU A 716 -2.66 2.75 24.91
C GLU A 716 -2.74 2.70 26.46
N ILE A 717 -2.01 3.59 27.14
CA ILE A 717 -1.98 3.75 28.61
C ILE A 717 -2.92 4.86 29.07
N GLU A 718 -3.07 5.97 28.33
CA GLU A 718 -3.66 7.22 28.83
C GLU A 718 -5.12 7.52 28.44
N ILE A 719 -5.83 6.67 27.69
CA ILE A 719 -7.29 6.83 27.54
C ILE A 719 -7.99 6.21 28.76
N ALA A 720 -7.94 6.94 29.87
CA ALA A 720 -8.97 6.94 30.91
C ALA A 720 -10.18 7.77 30.43
N PRO A 721 -11.40 7.55 30.93
CA PRO A 721 -12.57 8.27 30.45
C PRO A 721 -12.36 9.77 30.66
N ALA A 722 -12.80 10.58 29.70
CA ALA A 722 -13.17 11.95 29.98
C ALA A 722 -14.14 11.91 31.16
N ALA A 723 -13.65 12.26 32.34
CA ALA A 723 -14.52 12.51 33.47
C ALA A 723 -15.42 13.66 33.06
N ASN A 724 -16.72 13.40 33.02
CA ASN A 724 -17.75 14.42 33.15
C ASN A 724 -17.40 15.30 34.34
N THR A 725 -16.74 16.43 34.11
CA THR A 725 -16.80 17.57 35.01
C THR A 725 -18.08 18.32 34.70
N TYR A 726 -19.18 17.86 35.29
CA TYR A 726 -20.21 18.77 35.73
C TYR A 726 -19.74 19.41 37.03
N ARG A 727 -19.29 20.66 36.94
CA ARG A 727 -19.75 21.78 37.76
C ARG A 727 -19.50 23.06 37.00
#